data_AF-A0A0L0CEP6-F1
#
_entry.id   AF-A0A0L0CEP6-F1
#
_cell.length_a   1.000
_cell.length_b   1.000
_cell.length_c   1.000
_cell.angle_alpha   90.00
_cell.angle_beta   90.00
_cell.angle_gamma   90.00
#
_symmetry.space_group_name_H-M   'P 1'
#
loop_
_entity.id
_entity.type
_entity.pdbx_description
1 polymer ?
#
loop_
_entity_poly.entity_id
_entity_poly.type
_entity_poly.pdbx_seq_one_letter_code
_entity_poly.pdbx_strand_id
1 'polypeptide(L)'
;MNRQLVENILTVIKTSTDKSVIVKGLVKLRTDVVKDKDGILLFREAGGVSPMVRFLSKPHEQILEVALSIMGNCCTDEISCKEALESKIAIPLATILKSIPNPVIQCRACRLLGNLAKVDANQLVSNHCPVIAQSLVRIIEDTSDVQTRMMAFRACRFLLTNPQFVKNFLQASGLATILRILASVMKNNDYVVEEKLLNDAQAPLKVGLKRNQHREKYFEEVARNLEGVRSDIFDHEVLKNTTRNSNAYAMPKERVALDLVCEILKCLLAISELQIGVPIWDSLNRANCTFAPIVYFVTDEKNKHRSVALKILSNLSKNTGAFYILSSADAILAACELLVSSDMEAAPNESESRHCINIISILSTDACNRSKIRRSGALRKLIAMCKESNSQPEKSAILNVLINFQYDNMSMDLMLREGLINVLIKELDLYLASDDDYYKKKREEKLQTSKKRKLPEIVKETKCKFPKVKEEIYLDCDSPSSSPRSYNAPSSPCSSRSMSPVGGNVYQTNESDEESYSPVCSDDEEEEEEQNENDNKRDTSSYLYSNPNANCNDHTIIMNLLDVAARSEPIEDNILLDKEDDEEISQDAALKLPPTSNLPHNTIDIIDNLIFRVTCLVKKSLDLGKPETMKTLIKAINMFGINLDFAGSLTNILLESQFFGQVIKQGICHQLFQLTKIKEMAKDGFGFLDTLTSVGECNYGKEELARLLRCEDIVSQKRAAITVAYIIKSKPLLYQFLNDGNALSVLLNIILSAKQDEFTAEAVDSLTCMSRFTLGIDIPQTAADKRLDEYDIFIEKDAGQPLHESCDMRFLVHDPNETEDSSESETVAVAFNKALLCSTSEVFNTMLNSDFREGNEGEIHLRTYTVSGLLYFLNLIVRQSKNLKMNIPPADKYYALLEAFEMSRIYIIPEMEQFVLQLLISQLDESNCLSVLEWSMKNYHVELTEMSINYYLCSSLTTEAKVNLFRTADYSTYSAEWFQMIIEAVLARCRNGF
;
A
#
# COMPACT_ATOMS: atom_id res chain seq x y z
N MET A 1 54.71 -42.31 9.98
CA MET A 1 54.91 -42.98 11.29
C MET A 1 53.90 -44.15 11.37
N ASN A 2 54.17 -45.28 12.03
CA ASN A 2 53.19 -46.40 12.13
C ASN A 2 52.38 -46.30 13.45
N ARG A 3 51.14 -46.81 13.50
CA ARG A 3 50.18 -46.68 14.61
C ARG A 3 50.77 -47.06 15.97
N GLN A 4 51.50 -48.18 16.04
CA GLN A 4 52.16 -48.65 17.25
C GLN A 4 53.13 -47.63 17.86
N LEU A 5 53.85 -46.89 17.01
CA LEU A 5 54.81 -45.88 17.46
C LEU A 5 54.09 -44.64 18.02
N VAL A 6 52.95 -44.27 17.43
CA VAL A 6 52.09 -43.18 17.93
C VAL A 6 51.49 -43.56 19.29
N GLU A 7 50.96 -44.78 19.42
CA GLU A 7 50.44 -45.32 20.70
C GLU A 7 51.52 -45.38 21.78
N ASN A 8 52.75 -45.77 21.43
CA ASN A 8 53.89 -45.77 22.35
C ASN A 8 54.22 -44.34 22.83
N ILE A 9 54.27 -43.36 21.93
CA ILE A 9 54.52 -41.95 22.29
C ILE A 9 53.39 -41.42 23.18
N LEU A 10 52.12 -41.71 22.84
CA LEU A 10 50.95 -41.34 23.65
C LEU A 10 51.00 -41.97 25.06
N THR A 11 51.50 -43.19 25.18
CA THR A 11 51.65 -43.88 26.47
C THR A 11 52.74 -43.21 27.32
N VAL A 12 53.89 -42.91 26.72
CA VAL A 12 55.02 -42.23 27.39
C VAL A 12 54.61 -40.85 27.91
N ILE A 13 53.92 -40.04 27.12
CA ILE A 13 53.50 -38.70 27.59
C ILE A 13 52.42 -38.76 28.68
N LYS A 14 51.58 -39.81 28.70
CA LYS A 14 50.55 -39.99 29.74
C LYS A 14 51.13 -40.35 31.10
N THR A 15 52.18 -41.17 31.12
CA THR A 15 52.79 -41.71 32.34
C THR A 15 53.94 -40.86 32.87
N SER A 16 54.60 -40.10 32.00
CA SER A 16 55.70 -39.23 32.39
C SER A 16 55.25 -38.07 33.29
N THR A 17 56.05 -37.78 34.32
CA THR A 17 55.93 -36.58 35.17
C THR A 17 56.90 -35.48 34.76
N ASP A 18 57.88 -35.78 33.90
CA ASP A 18 58.87 -34.84 33.41
C ASP A 18 58.28 -33.96 32.30
N LYS A 19 58.22 -32.66 32.56
CA LYS A 19 57.73 -31.63 31.64
C LYS A 19 58.48 -31.65 30.32
N SER A 20 59.80 -31.84 30.34
CA SER A 20 60.63 -31.83 29.14
C SER A 20 60.32 -33.02 28.22
N VAL A 21 60.07 -34.19 28.80
CA VAL A 21 59.68 -35.42 28.08
C VAL A 21 58.29 -35.25 27.47
N ILE A 22 57.34 -34.68 28.22
CA ILE A 22 55.98 -34.41 27.72
C ILE A 22 56.05 -33.44 26.54
N VAL A 23 56.77 -32.32 26.66
CA VAL A 23 56.90 -31.33 25.58
C VAL A 23 57.58 -31.92 24.35
N LYS A 24 58.72 -32.63 24.51
CA LYS A 24 59.41 -33.30 23.40
C LYS A 24 58.51 -34.32 22.69
N GLY A 25 57.73 -35.09 23.45
CA GLY A 25 56.75 -36.05 22.91
C GLY A 25 55.61 -35.38 22.14
N LEU A 26 55.04 -34.29 22.68
CA LEU A 26 53.98 -33.52 22.02
C LEU A 26 54.48 -32.84 20.74
N VAL A 27 55.67 -32.23 20.77
CA VAL A 27 56.27 -31.61 19.57
C VAL A 27 56.46 -32.65 18.48
N LYS A 28 56.95 -33.85 18.82
CA LYS A 28 57.12 -34.95 17.88
C LYS A 28 55.80 -35.41 17.27
N LEU A 29 54.73 -35.50 18.07
CA LEU A 29 53.39 -35.81 17.55
C LEU A 29 52.90 -34.72 16.59
N ARG A 30 53.10 -33.44 16.91
CA ARG A 30 52.73 -32.33 16.04
C ARG A 30 53.47 -32.35 14.70
N THR A 31 54.80 -32.52 14.71
CA THR A 31 55.64 -32.41 13.50
C THR A 31 55.61 -33.64 12.62
N ASP A 32 55.55 -34.84 13.21
CA ASP A 32 55.77 -36.09 12.48
C ASP A 32 54.47 -36.82 12.16
N VAL A 33 53.39 -36.50 12.89
CA VAL A 33 52.09 -37.18 12.79
C VAL A 33 51.01 -36.19 12.39
N VAL A 34 50.73 -35.15 13.17
CA VAL A 34 49.56 -34.27 12.97
C VAL A 34 49.89 -33.09 12.04
N LYS A 35 50.43 -33.43 10.85
CA LYS A 35 50.81 -32.48 9.80
C LYS A 35 49.98 -32.57 8.52
N ASP A 36 49.32 -33.71 8.29
CA ASP A 36 48.55 -34.02 7.09
C ASP A 36 47.29 -34.83 7.43
N LYS A 37 46.39 -34.98 6.45
CA LYS A 37 45.08 -35.66 6.65
C LYS A 37 45.28 -37.12 7.11
N ASP A 38 46.19 -37.86 6.48
CA ASP A 38 46.47 -39.26 6.84
C ASP A 38 47.06 -39.40 8.25
N GLY A 39 47.92 -38.47 8.65
CA GLY A 39 48.48 -38.42 9.99
C GLY A 39 47.47 -38.03 11.07
N ILE A 40 46.51 -37.15 10.76
CA ILE A 40 45.37 -36.85 11.65
C ILE A 40 44.51 -38.11 11.88
N LEU A 41 44.20 -38.85 10.80
CA LEU A 41 43.46 -40.11 10.90
C LEU A 41 44.22 -41.13 11.76
N LEU A 42 45.52 -41.30 11.51
CA LEU A 42 46.39 -42.19 12.29
C LEU A 42 46.41 -41.82 13.78
N PHE A 43 46.51 -40.53 14.09
CA PHE A 43 46.50 -40.01 15.46
C PHE A 43 45.17 -40.27 16.17
N ARG A 44 44.05 -40.09 15.46
CA ARG A 44 42.70 -40.37 15.95
C ARG A 44 42.51 -41.86 16.23
N GLU A 45 42.86 -42.74 15.27
CA GLU A 45 42.76 -44.19 15.43
C GLU A 45 43.64 -44.75 16.56
N ALA A 46 44.76 -44.09 16.86
CA ALA A 46 45.61 -44.37 18.01
C ALA A 46 45.03 -43.87 19.36
N GLY A 47 43.83 -43.28 19.38
CA GLY A 47 43.18 -42.74 20.59
C GLY A 47 43.86 -41.47 21.12
N GLY A 48 44.41 -40.65 20.23
CA GLY A 48 45.20 -39.46 20.58
C GLY A 48 44.39 -38.25 21.05
N VAL A 49 43.10 -38.15 20.76
CA VAL A 49 42.26 -36.97 21.04
C VAL A 49 42.00 -36.78 22.54
N SER A 50 41.45 -37.78 23.22
CA SER A 50 41.16 -37.72 24.67
C SER A 50 42.38 -37.33 25.54
N PRO A 51 43.60 -37.87 25.31
CA PRO A 51 44.82 -37.46 26.00
C PRO A 51 45.15 -35.97 25.84
N MET A 52 44.97 -35.42 24.64
CA MET A 52 45.22 -33.99 24.40
C MET A 52 44.25 -33.11 25.18
N VAL A 53 42.96 -33.48 25.24
CA VAL A 53 41.97 -32.77 26.06
C VAL A 53 42.39 -32.74 27.53
N ARG A 54 42.96 -33.83 28.05
CA ARG A 54 43.49 -33.87 29.42
C ARG A 54 44.69 -32.95 29.63
N PHE A 55 45.56 -32.79 28.63
CA PHE A 55 46.68 -31.83 28.71
C PHE A 55 46.21 -30.38 28.70
N LEU A 56 45.09 -30.06 28.04
CA LEU A 56 44.49 -28.73 28.06
C LEU A 56 43.98 -28.32 29.46
N SER A 57 43.73 -29.27 30.35
CA SER A 57 43.34 -28.97 31.74
C SER A 57 44.53 -28.65 32.66
N LYS A 58 45.78 -28.70 32.18
CA LYS A 58 46.98 -28.44 32.99
C LYS A 58 47.52 -27.02 32.76
N PRO A 59 47.94 -26.27 33.80
CA PRO A 59 48.28 -24.85 33.70
C PRO A 59 49.68 -24.57 33.13
N HIS A 60 50.26 -25.44 32.31
CA HIS A 60 51.62 -25.25 31.79
C HIS A 60 51.61 -24.67 30.37
N GLU A 61 51.96 -23.39 30.23
CA GLU A 61 51.85 -22.65 28.96
C GLU A 61 52.46 -23.40 27.76
N GLN A 62 53.68 -23.92 27.87
CA GLN A 62 54.31 -24.64 26.76
C GLN A 62 53.61 -25.96 26.38
N ILE A 63 52.99 -26.64 27.36
CA ILE A 63 52.24 -27.89 27.11
C ILE A 63 50.89 -27.53 26.47
N LEU A 64 50.23 -26.49 26.98
CA LEU A 64 48.99 -25.97 26.44
C LEU A 64 49.17 -25.50 25.01
N GLU A 65 50.22 -24.74 24.74
CA GLU A 65 50.53 -24.22 23.42
C GLU A 65 50.64 -25.35 22.38
N VAL A 66 51.43 -26.39 22.67
CA VAL A 66 51.64 -27.51 21.75
C VAL A 66 50.38 -28.39 21.66
N ALA A 67 49.69 -28.65 22.78
CA ALA A 67 48.45 -29.42 22.79
C ALA A 67 47.32 -28.71 22.02
N LEU A 68 47.16 -27.39 22.15
CA LEU A 68 46.21 -26.59 21.36
C LEU A 68 46.56 -26.61 19.87
N SER A 69 47.85 -26.64 19.53
CA SER A 69 48.29 -26.75 18.13
C SER A 69 47.90 -28.10 17.53
N ILE A 70 48.17 -29.20 18.25
CA ILE A 70 47.80 -30.56 17.84
C ILE A 70 46.29 -30.64 17.69
N MET A 71 45.53 -30.22 18.71
CA MET A 71 44.07 -30.25 18.68
C MET A 71 43.50 -29.36 17.57
N GLY A 72 44.05 -28.17 17.36
CA GLY A 72 43.58 -27.29 16.28
C GLY A 72 43.80 -27.90 14.89
N ASN A 73 44.85 -28.70 14.69
CA ASN A 73 45.06 -29.46 13.45
C ASN A 73 44.15 -30.70 13.39
N CYS A 74 44.00 -31.46 14.47
CA CYS A 74 43.10 -32.61 14.50
C CYS A 74 41.64 -32.20 14.24
N CYS A 75 41.20 -31.10 14.82
CA CYS A 75 39.83 -30.61 14.68
C CYS A 75 39.55 -29.92 13.33
N THR A 76 40.41 -30.03 12.33
CA THR A 76 39.98 -29.81 10.94
C THR A 76 39.16 -30.99 10.40
N ASP A 77 39.25 -32.17 11.03
CA ASP A 77 38.42 -33.34 10.76
C ASP A 77 37.16 -33.37 11.63
N GLU A 78 36.00 -33.65 11.02
CA GLU A 78 34.69 -33.61 11.69
C GLU A 78 34.58 -34.68 12.79
N ILE A 79 35.14 -35.87 12.58
CA ILE A 79 35.06 -36.98 13.54
C ILE A 79 35.95 -36.68 14.75
N SER A 80 37.15 -36.14 14.53
CA SER A 80 38.00 -35.66 15.63
C SER A 80 37.34 -34.55 16.46
N CYS A 81 36.52 -33.68 15.86
CA CYS A 81 35.73 -32.70 16.60
C CYS A 81 34.69 -33.36 17.52
N LYS A 82 33.95 -34.35 17.01
CA LYS A 82 32.95 -35.09 17.79
C LYS A 82 33.59 -35.81 18.99
N GLU A 83 34.72 -36.50 18.78
CA GLU A 83 35.46 -37.18 19.85
C GLU A 83 35.99 -36.19 20.91
N ALA A 84 36.42 -34.99 20.48
CA ALA A 84 36.86 -33.94 21.39
C ALA A 84 35.69 -33.38 22.24
N LEU A 85 34.51 -33.21 21.65
CA LEU A 85 33.29 -32.75 22.35
C LEU A 85 32.80 -33.80 23.36
N GLU A 86 32.80 -35.09 22.98
CA GLU A 86 32.51 -36.20 23.90
C GLU A 86 33.49 -36.26 25.08
N SER A 87 34.75 -35.89 24.83
CA SER A 87 35.79 -35.75 25.86
C SER A 87 35.67 -34.47 26.72
N LYS A 88 34.59 -33.69 26.57
CA LYS A 88 34.28 -32.46 27.33
C LYS A 88 35.32 -31.34 27.18
N ILE A 89 35.88 -31.17 25.98
CA ILE A 89 36.90 -30.14 25.67
C ILE A 89 36.44 -28.69 25.94
N ALA A 90 35.13 -28.42 25.97
CA ALA A 90 34.59 -27.09 26.24
C ALA A 90 35.03 -26.50 27.59
N ILE A 91 35.17 -27.34 28.64
CA ILE A 91 35.56 -26.91 29.99
C ILE A 91 37.00 -26.35 30.02
N PRO A 92 38.04 -27.11 29.62
CA PRO A 92 39.40 -26.59 29.60
C PRO A 92 39.54 -25.41 28.64
N LEU A 93 38.85 -25.42 27.50
CA LEU A 93 38.91 -24.34 26.53
C LEU A 93 38.33 -23.01 27.07
N ALA A 94 37.16 -23.05 27.72
CA ALA A 94 36.58 -21.88 28.38
C ALA A 94 37.47 -21.34 29.51
N THR A 95 38.16 -22.24 30.22
CA THR A 95 39.11 -21.86 31.28
C THR A 95 40.32 -21.14 30.69
N ILE A 96 40.96 -21.72 29.67
CA ILE A 96 42.12 -21.14 28.98
C ILE A 96 41.79 -19.74 28.44
N LEU A 97 40.67 -19.59 27.72
CA LEU A 97 40.25 -18.32 27.13
C LEU A 97 40.02 -17.23 28.19
N LYS A 98 39.55 -17.62 29.38
CA LYS A 98 39.30 -16.69 30.48
C LYS A 98 40.57 -16.31 31.24
N SER A 99 41.51 -17.25 31.43
CA SER A 99 42.58 -17.11 32.42
C SER A 99 43.96 -16.81 31.84
N ILE A 100 44.21 -17.03 30.55
CA ILE A 100 45.57 -16.93 29.97
C ILE A 100 45.63 -15.77 28.96
N PRO A 101 46.26 -14.63 29.31
CA PRO A 101 46.42 -13.46 28.44
C PRO A 101 47.66 -13.55 27.53
N ASN A 102 47.94 -14.73 26.97
CA ASN A 102 49.05 -14.93 26.04
C ASN A 102 48.49 -14.98 24.60
N PRO A 103 48.87 -14.07 23.69
CA PRO A 103 48.26 -13.97 22.35
C PRO A 103 48.44 -15.23 21.52
N VAL A 104 49.58 -15.94 21.64
CA VAL A 104 49.81 -17.20 20.90
C VAL A 104 48.85 -18.29 21.38
N ILE A 105 48.67 -18.42 22.70
CA ILE A 105 47.74 -19.39 23.29
C ILE A 105 46.30 -19.02 22.96
N GLN A 106 45.93 -17.74 23.08
CA GLN A 106 44.59 -17.24 22.75
C GLN A 106 44.27 -17.46 21.27
N CYS A 107 45.21 -17.18 20.36
CA CYS A 107 45.04 -17.42 18.94
C CYS A 107 44.76 -18.90 18.66
N ARG A 108 45.59 -19.81 19.20
CA ARG A 108 45.41 -21.26 19.01
C ARG A 108 44.12 -21.77 19.66
N ALA A 109 43.75 -21.24 20.83
CA ALA A 109 42.50 -21.55 21.50
C ALA A 109 41.28 -21.08 20.69
N CYS A 110 41.29 -19.85 20.16
CA CYS A 110 40.25 -19.32 19.29
C CYS A 110 40.14 -20.12 17.98
N ARG A 111 41.27 -20.53 17.38
CA ARG A 111 41.28 -21.39 16.19
C ARG A 111 40.60 -22.73 16.47
N LEU A 112 40.99 -23.40 17.55
CA LEU A 112 40.36 -24.66 17.97
C LEU A 112 38.87 -24.47 18.28
N LEU A 113 38.51 -23.37 18.96
CA LEU A 113 37.12 -23.03 19.25
C LEU A 113 36.29 -22.86 17.97
N GLY A 114 36.81 -22.15 16.97
CA GLY A 114 36.15 -21.97 15.69
C GLY A 114 35.96 -23.27 14.92
N ASN A 115 36.97 -24.14 14.91
CA ASN A 115 36.90 -25.46 14.29
C ASN A 115 35.82 -26.35 14.94
N LEU A 116 35.76 -26.38 16.27
CA LEU A 116 34.73 -27.12 17.01
C LEU A 116 33.33 -26.52 16.78
N ALA A 117 33.22 -25.18 16.76
CA ALA A 117 31.96 -24.48 16.54
C ALA A 117 31.39 -24.72 15.13
N LYS A 118 32.25 -24.91 14.12
CA LYS A 118 31.85 -25.26 12.75
C LYS A 118 31.12 -26.61 12.70
N VAL A 119 31.45 -27.55 13.60
CA VAL A 119 30.83 -28.90 13.64
C VAL A 119 29.59 -28.93 14.53
N ASP A 120 29.70 -28.49 15.78
CA ASP A 120 28.55 -28.45 16.71
C ASP A 120 28.69 -27.32 17.73
N ALA A 121 28.25 -26.12 17.32
CA ALA A 121 28.19 -24.95 18.20
C ALA A 121 27.28 -25.17 19.43
N ASN A 122 26.21 -25.97 19.31
CA ASN A 122 25.23 -26.16 20.38
C ASN A 122 25.83 -26.96 21.55
N GLN A 123 26.48 -28.08 21.25
CA GLN A 123 27.14 -28.90 22.25
C GLN A 123 28.28 -28.13 22.92
N LEU A 124 29.07 -27.39 22.13
CA LEU A 124 30.22 -26.63 22.60
C LEU A 124 29.86 -25.55 23.64
N VAL A 125 28.76 -24.82 23.44
CA VAL A 125 28.41 -23.70 24.33
C VAL A 125 27.44 -24.04 25.45
N SER A 126 26.80 -25.21 25.44
CA SER A 126 25.74 -25.63 26.39
C SER A 126 25.89 -25.14 27.83
N ASN A 127 27.01 -25.44 28.50
CA ASN A 127 27.24 -25.10 29.92
C ASN A 127 28.19 -23.91 30.15
N HIS A 128 28.91 -23.45 29.12
CA HIS A 128 29.99 -22.46 29.26
C HIS A 128 29.77 -21.19 28.42
N CYS A 129 28.58 -21.05 27.82
CA CYS A 129 28.23 -19.97 26.92
C CYS A 129 28.58 -18.56 27.45
N PRO A 130 28.21 -18.17 28.69
CA PRO A 130 28.48 -16.81 29.18
C PRO A 130 29.98 -16.52 29.28
N VAL A 131 30.76 -17.51 29.75
CA VAL A 131 32.21 -17.39 29.90
C VAL A 131 32.90 -17.29 28.55
N ILE A 132 32.51 -18.14 27.59
CA ILE A 132 33.09 -18.14 26.23
C ILE A 132 32.77 -16.80 25.54
N ALA A 133 31.50 -16.36 25.57
CA ALA A 133 31.09 -15.10 24.96
C ALA A 133 31.84 -13.90 25.56
N GLN A 134 31.89 -13.80 26.89
CA GLN A 134 32.57 -12.69 27.57
C GLN A 134 34.09 -12.71 27.35
N SER A 135 34.71 -13.91 27.31
CA SER A 135 36.15 -14.04 27.05
C SER A 135 36.48 -13.66 25.62
N LEU A 136 35.69 -14.07 24.62
CA LEU A 136 35.90 -13.68 23.23
C LEU A 136 35.79 -12.17 23.03
N VAL A 137 34.79 -11.51 23.61
CA VAL A 137 34.67 -10.04 23.50
C VAL A 137 35.87 -9.33 24.12
N ARG A 138 36.33 -9.77 25.30
CA ARG A 138 37.53 -9.24 25.95
C ARG A 138 38.79 -9.45 25.11
N ILE A 139 39.00 -10.66 24.57
CA ILE A 139 40.15 -10.95 23.71
C ILE A 139 40.15 -10.03 22.48
N ILE A 140 38.98 -9.84 21.84
CA ILE A 140 38.85 -8.97 20.66
C ILE A 140 39.19 -7.51 21.00
N GLU A 141 38.74 -7.04 22.17
CA GLU A 141 38.95 -5.67 22.64
C GLU A 141 40.40 -5.41 23.07
N ASP A 142 41.01 -6.33 23.82
CA ASP A 142 42.30 -6.13 24.48
C ASP A 142 43.51 -6.50 23.61
N THR A 143 43.38 -7.47 22.70
CA THR A 143 44.54 -7.95 21.93
C THR A 143 44.99 -6.90 20.91
N SER A 144 46.29 -6.64 20.80
CA SER A 144 46.88 -5.85 19.72
C SER A 144 47.24 -6.69 18.49
N ASP A 145 47.30 -8.02 18.65
CA ASP A 145 47.69 -8.94 17.58
C ASP A 145 46.52 -9.19 16.61
N VAL A 146 46.73 -8.83 15.34
CA VAL A 146 45.71 -8.90 14.29
C VAL A 146 45.28 -10.33 14.04
N GLN A 147 46.20 -11.30 14.12
CA GLN A 147 45.93 -12.70 13.83
C GLN A 147 45.10 -13.37 14.93
N THR A 148 45.42 -13.10 16.20
CA THR A 148 44.62 -13.49 17.38
C THR A 148 43.21 -12.91 17.28
N ARG A 149 43.10 -11.62 16.95
CA ARG A 149 41.80 -10.95 16.78
C ARG A 149 40.98 -11.57 15.65
N MET A 150 41.62 -11.87 14.52
CA MET A 150 40.99 -12.53 13.37
C MET A 150 40.46 -13.93 13.73
N MET A 151 41.25 -14.74 14.44
CA MET A 151 40.79 -16.06 14.91
C MET A 151 39.65 -15.96 15.92
N ALA A 152 39.66 -14.95 16.79
CA ALA A 152 38.54 -14.69 17.70
C ALA A 152 37.25 -14.33 16.95
N PHE A 153 37.32 -13.49 15.91
CA PHE A 153 36.17 -13.21 15.05
C PHE A 153 35.70 -14.44 14.28
N ARG A 154 36.61 -15.26 13.72
CA ARG A 154 36.26 -16.51 13.04
C ARG A 154 35.50 -17.46 13.97
N ALA A 155 35.94 -17.58 15.22
CA ALA A 155 35.22 -18.35 16.23
C ALA A 155 33.84 -17.75 16.53
N CYS A 156 33.75 -16.43 16.70
CA CYS A 156 32.46 -15.74 16.88
C CYS A 156 31.51 -16.01 15.73
N ARG A 157 31.96 -15.94 14.46
CA ARG A 157 31.13 -16.19 13.27
C ARG A 157 30.37 -17.51 13.35
N PHE A 158 31.07 -18.61 13.64
CA PHE A 158 30.43 -19.91 13.74
C PHE A 158 29.53 -20.03 14.99
N LEU A 159 29.93 -19.43 16.10
CA LEU A 159 29.15 -19.44 17.35
C LEU A 159 27.88 -18.58 17.28
N LEU A 160 27.84 -17.54 16.44
CA LEU A 160 26.68 -16.67 16.24
C LEU A 160 25.47 -17.41 15.62
N THR A 161 25.65 -18.64 15.12
CA THR A 161 24.54 -19.52 14.71
C THR A 161 23.74 -20.04 15.91
N ASN A 162 24.30 -20.00 17.13
CA ASN A 162 23.65 -20.45 18.35
C ASN A 162 22.94 -19.28 19.07
N PRO A 163 21.61 -19.34 19.30
CA PRO A 163 20.85 -18.26 19.94
C PRO A 163 21.30 -17.90 21.36
N GLN A 164 21.78 -18.89 22.13
CA GLN A 164 22.26 -18.66 23.50
C GLN A 164 23.60 -17.90 23.48
N PHE A 165 24.48 -18.22 22.53
CA PHE A 165 25.72 -17.48 22.32
C PHE A 165 25.45 -16.05 21.90
N VAL A 166 24.58 -15.84 20.91
CA VAL A 166 24.13 -14.51 20.48
C VAL A 166 23.68 -13.66 21.67
N LYS A 167 22.80 -14.19 22.52
CA LYS A 167 22.29 -13.45 23.69
C LYS A 167 23.42 -13.01 24.62
N ASN A 168 24.32 -13.91 24.99
CA ASN A 168 25.43 -13.60 25.89
C ASN A 168 26.48 -12.68 25.24
N PHE A 169 26.73 -12.86 23.94
CA PHE A 169 27.66 -12.03 23.16
C PHE A 169 27.18 -10.58 23.07
N LEU A 170 25.88 -10.37 22.79
CA LEU A 170 25.27 -9.04 22.76
C LEU A 170 25.24 -8.39 24.15
N GLN A 171 24.94 -9.14 25.21
CA GLN A 171 25.01 -8.66 26.60
C GLN A 171 26.43 -8.24 27.01
N ALA A 172 27.45 -8.92 26.48
CA ALA A 172 28.85 -8.57 26.70
C ALA A 172 29.33 -7.39 25.82
N SER A 173 28.44 -6.62 25.19
CA SER A 173 28.77 -5.50 24.27
C SER A 173 29.49 -5.93 22.98
N GLY A 174 29.38 -7.19 22.57
CA GLY A 174 30.10 -7.72 21.41
C GLY A 174 29.84 -6.98 20.09
N LEU A 175 28.60 -6.52 19.85
CA LEU A 175 28.28 -5.72 18.66
C LEU A 175 28.95 -4.34 18.69
N ALA A 176 29.00 -3.68 19.85
CA ALA A 176 29.69 -2.41 20.00
C ALA A 176 31.20 -2.55 19.74
N THR A 177 31.80 -3.63 20.27
CA THR A 177 33.21 -3.97 20.06
C THR A 177 33.49 -4.24 18.58
N ILE A 178 32.67 -5.05 17.89
CA ILE A 178 32.79 -5.30 16.44
C ILE A 178 32.83 -3.98 15.66
N LEU A 179 31.86 -3.08 15.89
CA LEU A 179 31.74 -1.83 15.16
C LEU A 179 32.91 -0.88 15.46
N ARG A 180 33.36 -0.82 16.71
CA ARG A 180 34.48 0.03 17.13
C ARG A 180 35.80 -0.43 16.52
N ILE A 181 36.04 -1.75 16.49
CA ILE A 181 37.22 -2.33 15.84
C ILE A 181 37.17 -2.08 14.33
N LEU A 182 36.03 -2.28 13.67
CA LEU A 182 35.88 -1.99 12.25
C LEU A 182 36.20 -0.51 11.94
N ALA A 183 35.62 0.40 12.72
CA ALA A 183 35.87 1.84 12.57
C ALA A 183 37.33 2.20 12.83
N SER A 184 38.00 1.54 13.79
CA SER A 184 39.42 1.76 14.09
C SER A 184 40.33 1.25 12.95
N VAL A 185 40.05 0.08 12.40
CA VAL A 185 40.88 -0.55 11.36
C VAL A 185 40.74 0.19 10.02
N MET A 186 39.56 0.73 9.72
CA MET A 186 39.28 1.46 8.49
C MET A 186 39.50 2.97 8.60
N LYS A 187 39.93 3.50 9.76
CA LYS A 187 40.06 4.94 9.95
C LYS A 187 41.15 5.50 9.04
N ASN A 188 40.82 6.56 8.29
CA ASN A 188 41.79 7.24 7.45
C ASN A 188 42.61 8.24 8.29
N ASN A 189 43.86 7.90 8.59
CA ASN A 189 44.74 8.75 9.39
C ASN A 189 45.12 10.06 8.68
N ASP A 190 45.13 10.07 7.34
CA ASP A 190 45.49 11.24 6.53
C ASP A 190 44.40 12.33 6.62
N TYR A 191 43.13 11.93 6.70
CA TYR A 191 41.98 12.83 6.84
C TYR A 191 41.94 13.53 8.21
N VAL A 192 42.37 12.87 9.29
CA VAL A 192 42.38 13.46 10.64
C VAL A 192 43.36 14.65 10.72
N VAL A 193 44.43 14.62 9.92
CA VAL A 193 45.39 15.72 9.83
C VAL A 193 44.78 16.91 9.10
N GLU A 194 44.08 16.67 7.98
CA GLU A 194 43.34 17.69 7.22
C GLU A 194 42.20 18.31 8.04
N GLU A 195 41.40 17.50 8.73
CA GLU A 195 40.28 17.97 9.56
C GLU A 195 40.77 18.77 10.78
N LYS A 196 41.90 18.38 11.40
CA LYS A 196 42.54 19.20 12.45
C LYS A 196 43.06 20.52 11.90
N LEU A 197 43.73 20.52 10.75
CA LEU A 197 44.22 21.74 10.09
C LEU A 197 43.08 22.69 9.69
N LEU A 198 41.96 22.15 9.19
CA LEU A 198 40.74 22.91 8.84
C LEU A 198 40.04 23.49 10.08
N ASN A 199 39.96 22.72 11.17
CA ASN A 199 39.34 23.17 12.42
C ASN A 199 40.21 24.21 13.15
N ASP A 200 41.55 24.07 13.10
CA ASP A 200 42.49 25.04 13.67
C ASP A 200 42.50 26.36 12.85
N ALA A 201 42.33 26.29 11.53
CA ALA A 201 42.15 27.46 10.67
C ALA A 201 40.82 28.20 10.90
N GLN A 202 39.77 27.51 11.39
CA GLN A 202 38.45 28.07 11.69
C GLN A 202 38.24 28.47 13.16
N ALA A 203 39.26 28.32 14.01
CA ALA A 203 39.22 28.61 15.44
C ALA A 203 38.78 30.04 15.84
N PRO A 204 39.02 31.13 15.07
CA PRO A 204 38.61 32.47 15.53
C PRO A 204 37.10 32.76 15.33
N LEU A 205 36.33 31.88 14.69
CA LEU A 205 34.90 32.12 14.37
C LEU A 205 33.91 31.31 15.22
N LYS A 206 34.36 30.46 16.14
CA LYS A 206 33.50 29.73 17.09
C LYS A 206 33.54 30.34 18.48
N VAL A 207 33.12 31.60 18.60
CA VAL A 207 32.67 32.12 19.89
C VAL A 207 31.24 31.62 20.12
N GLY A 208 31.14 30.63 21.00
CA GLY A 208 29.97 30.43 21.86
C GLY A 208 28.75 29.76 21.23
N LEU A 209 28.84 28.50 20.84
CA LEU A 209 27.67 27.60 20.82
C LEU A 209 28.13 26.18 21.17
N LYS A 210 28.07 25.87 22.48
CA LYS A 210 28.30 24.51 23.00
C LYS A 210 27.36 23.53 22.29
N ARG A 211 27.95 22.42 21.86
CA ARG A 211 27.33 21.21 21.31
C ARG A 211 26.23 20.72 22.29
N ASN A 212 24.99 21.12 22.05
CA ASN A 212 23.85 20.75 22.91
C ASN A 212 22.85 19.93 22.08
N GLN A 213 22.60 18.70 22.53
CA GLN A 213 21.55 17.77 22.06
C GLN A 213 20.15 18.42 21.92
N HIS A 214 19.94 19.58 22.54
CA HIS A 214 18.72 20.38 22.43
C HIS A 214 18.50 20.96 21.04
N ARG A 215 19.53 21.17 20.21
CA ARG A 215 19.36 21.78 18.88
C ARG A 215 18.73 20.81 17.89
N GLU A 216 19.10 19.54 17.95
CA GLU A 216 18.56 18.48 17.09
C GLU A 216 17.12 18.14 17.47
N LYS A 217 16.84 17.99 18.77
CA LYS A 217 15.47 17.88 19.29
C LYS A 217 14.61 19.10 18.97
N TYR A 218 15.17 20.31 19.04
CA TYR A 218 14.46 21.54 18.66
C TYR A 218 14.17 21.58 17.15
N PHE A 219 15.11 21.17 16.29
CA PHE A 219 14.87 21.08 14.85
C PHE A 219 13.89 19.97 14.49
N GLU A 220 13.94 18.83 15.17
CA GLU A 220 12.96 17.74 15.02
C GLU A 220 11.58 18.16 15.51
N GLU A 221 11.48 18.88 16.64
CA GLU A 221 10.22 19.35 17.21
C GLU A 221 9.62 20.50 16.39
N VAL A 222 10.45 21.40 15.86
CA VAL A 222 10.05 22.43 14.89
C VAL A 222 9.60 21.77 13.57
N ALA A 223 10.31 20.75 13.07
CA ALA A 223 9.90 20.00 11.87
C ALA A 223 8.57 19.27 12.10
N ARG A 224 8.37 18.64 13.26
CA ARG A 224 7.13 17.95 13.66
C ARG A 224 5.97 18.92 13.83
N ASN A 225 6.21 20.11 14.37
CA ASN A 225 5.21 21.17 14.52
C ASN A 225 4.90 21.90 13.20
N LEU A 226 5.75 21.78 12.18
CA LEU A 226 5.57 22.34 10.83
C LEU A 226 4.91 21.39 9.84
N GLU A 227 4.69 20.11 10.17
CA GLU A 227 3.93 19.18 9.32
C GLU A 227 2.47 19.65 9.09
N GLY A 228 1.96 20.57 9.92
CA GLY A 228 0.67 21.25 9.71
C GLY A 228 0.73 22.61 8.98
N VAL A 229 1.90 23.25 8.88
CA VAL A 229 2.04 24.62 8.37
C VAL A 229 3.27 24.73 7.46
N ARG A 230 3.03 24.77 6.15
CA ARG A 230 3.99 25.10 5.08
C ARG A 230 5.39 24.50 5.27
N SER A 231 5.61 23.35 4.62
CA SER A 231 6.88 22.64 4.41
C SER A 231 8.01 23.46 3.75
N ASP A 232 7.82 24.76 3.59
CA ASP A 232 8.60 25.64 2.72
C ASP A 232 9.80 26.27 3.47
N ILE A 233 10.00 25.94 4.76
CA ILE A 233 10.91 26.65 5.68
C ILE A 233 12.28 25.98 5.85
N PHE A 234 12.49 24.73 5.39
CA PHE A 234 13.85 24.19 5.37
C PHE A 234 14.62 24.75 4.18
N ASP A 235 15.32 25.85 4.45
CA ASP A 235 16.22 26.51 3.51
C ASP A 235 17.15 25.49 2.86
N HIS A 236 17.14 25.53 1.53
CA HIS A 236 17.93 24.68 0.64
C HIS A 236 19.44 24.81 0.88
N GLU A 237 19.88 25.85 1.62
CA GLU A 237 21.28 26.15 1.89
C GLU A 237 21.84 25.46 3.14
N VAL A 238 21.05 25.24 4.21
CA VAL A 238 21.56 24.69 5.48
C VAL A 238 21.97 23.22 5.36
N LEU A 239 21.29 22.45 4.49
CA LEU A 239 21.59 21.04 4.23
C LEU A 239 22.49 20.81 3.01
N LYS A 240 22.86 21.87 2.28
CA LYS A 240 23.74 21.77 1.10
C LYS A 240 25.20 21.49 1.47
N ASN A 241 25.57 21.78 2.72
CA ASN A 241 26.95 21.78 3.20
C ASN A 241 27.30 20.59 4.11
N THR A 242 26.43 19.59 4.24
CA THR A 242 26.78 18.36 4.96
C THR A 242 27.61 17.46 4.03
N THR A 243 28.91 17.76 3.91
CA THR A 243 29.85 16.86 3.26
C THR A 243 29.84 15.53 3.98
N ARG A 244 29.63 14.46 3.23
CA ARG A 244 29.68 13.09 3.73
C ARG A 244 31.03 12.84 4.40
N ASN A 245 31.03 12.11 5.51
CA ASN A 245 32.26 11.64 6.15
C ASN A 245 32.99 10.56 5.30
N SER A 246 32.80 10.49 3.98
CA SER A 246 33.38 9.43 3.13
C SER A 246 34.91 9.42 3.17
N ASN A 247 35.53 10.58 3.39
CA ASN A 247 36.99 10.70 3.47
C ASN A 247 37.56 10.24 4.82
N ALA A 248 36.71 10.07 5.85
CA ALA A 248 37.13 9.66 7.19
C ALA A 248 37.53 8.18 7.28
N TYR A 249 37.13 7.37 6.28
CA TYR A 249 37.43 5.95 6.23
C TYR A 249 38.10 5.59 4.89
N ALA A 250 39.03 4.64 4.93
CA ALA A 250 39.72 4.15 3.76
C ALA A 250 39.98 2.64 3.90
N MET A 251 40.13 1.97 2.77
CA MET A 251 40.47 0.55 2.77
C MET A 251 41.90 0.34 3.32
N PRO A 252 42.12 -0.58 4.28
CA PRO A 252 43.46 -0.88 4.79
C PRO A 252 44.41 -1.35 3.68
N LYS A 253 45.66 -0.87 3.68
CA LYS A 253 46.68 -1.27 2.69
C LYS A 253 47.28 -2.66 2.99
N GLU A 254 47.30 -3.04 4.26
CA GLU A 254 47.90 -4.31 4.71
C GLU A 254 46.96 -5.49 4.49
N ARG A 255 47.48 -6.58 3.91
CA ARG A 255 46.70 -7.81 3.64
C ARG A 255 46.06 -8.39 4.88
N VAL A 256 46.78 -8.42 6.01
CA VAL A 256 46.27 -8.99 7.27
C VAL A 256 45.11 -8.16 7.84
N ALA A 257 45.16 -6.83 7.69
CA ALA A 257 44.08 -5.94 8.08
C ALA A 257 42.85 -6.07 7.16
N LEU A 258 43.07 -6.30 5.85
CA LEU A 258 41.99 -6.60 4.90
C LEU A 258 41.27 -7.91 5.25
N ASP A 259 42.02 -8.96 5.57
CA ASP A 259 41.45 -10.26 5.96
C ASP A 259 40.65 -10.13 7.27
N LEU A 260 41.12 -9.32 8.22
CA LEU A 260 40.39 -9.00 9.44
C LEU A 260 39.05 -8.30 9.14
N VAL A 261 39.06 -7.28 8.28
CA VAL A 261 37.85 -6.57 7.86
C VAL A 261 36.84 -7.51 7.18
N CYS A 262 37.32 -8.40 6.30
CA CYS A 262 36.48 -9.42 5.66
C CYS A 262 35.79 -10.31 6.71
N GLU A 263 36.52 -10.77 7.72
CA GLU A 263 35.96 -11.64 8.76
C GLU A 263 34.96 -10.89 9.65
N ILE A 264 35.23 -9.62 9.98
CA ILE A 264 34.29 -8.73 10.69
C ILE A 264 32.99 -8.59 9.91
N LEU A 265 33.05 -8.37 8.58
CA LEU A 265 31.86 -8.27 7.73
C LEU A 265 31.02 -9.56 7.76
N LYS A 266 31.66 -10.74 7.77
CA LYS A 266 30.94 -12.01 7.90
C LYS A 266 30.25 -12.14 9.27
N CYS A 267 30.88 -11.70 10.36
CA CYS A 267 30.23 -11.65 11.67
C CYS A 267 29.06 -10.66 11.69
N LEU A 268 29.22 -9.47 11.11
CA LEU A 268 28.16 -8.47 11.01
C LEU A 268 26.98 -8.97 10.18
N LEU A 269 27.24 -9.73 9.12
CA LEU A 269 26.19 -10.37 8.32
C LEU A 269 25.35 -11.31 9.17
N ALA A 270 25.99 -12.22 9.92
CA ALA A 270 25.29 -13.13 10.83
C ALA A 270 24.48 -12.39 11.90
N ILE A 271 25.02 -11.30 12.46
CA ILE A 271 24.31 -10.50 13.47
C ILE A 271 23.15 -9.71 12.85
N SER A 272 23.31 -9.20 11.63
CA SER A 272 22.31 -8.35 10.99
C SER A 272 20.97 -9.04 10.80
N GLU A 273 20.97 -10.36 10.58
CA GLU A 273 19.77 -11.18 10.37
C GLU A 273 18.93 -11.37 11.65
N LEU A 274 19.44 -10.94 12.81
CA LEU A 274 18.80 -11.10 14.10
C LEU A 274 17.90 -9.90 14.46
N GLN A 275 16.84 -10.16 15.23
CA GLN A 275 16.09 -9.10 15.91
C GLN A 275 16.80 -8.71 17.21
N ILE A 276 17.34 -7.49 17.23
CA ILE A 276 18.13 -6.97 18.34
C ILE A 276 17.24 -6.11 19.23
N GLY A 277 17.19 -6.43 20.52
CA GLY A 277 16.38 -5.70 21.50
C GLY A 277 16.83 -4.24 21.72
N VAL A 278 15.87 -3.37 22.05
CA VAL A 278 16.07 -1.92 22.30
C VAL A 278 17.25 -1.60 23.25
N PRO A 279 17.47 -2.31 24.38
CA PRO A 279 18.56 -1.96 25.31
C PRO A 279 19.97 -2.02 24.69
N ILE A 280 20.17 -2.90 23.70
CA ILE A 280 21.45 -3.05 23.01
C ILE A 280 21.68 -1.85 22.09
N TRP A 281 20.63 -1.40 21.39
CA TRP A 281 20.67 -0.19 20.56
C TRP A 281 20.95 1.07 21.38
N ASP A 282 20.33 1.22 22.55
CA ASP A 282 20.62 2.33 23.45
C ASP A 282 22.09 2.33 23.93
N SER A 283 22.64 1.14 24.17
CA SER A 283 24.05 0.98 24.51
C SER A 283 24.97 1.42 23.36
N LEU A 284 24.65 1.03 22.12
CA LEU A 284 25.39 1.44 20.92
C LEU A 284 25.36 2.96 20.71
N ASN A 285 24.20 3.58 20.92
CA ASN A 285 24.06 5.03 20.85
C ASN A 285 24.91 5.74 21.92
N ARG A 286 24.89 5.25 23.17
CA ARG A 286 25.76 5.80 24.24
C ARG A 286 27.25 5.60 23.97
N ALA A 287 27.62 4.51 23.29
CA ALA A 287 28.99 4.20 22.92
C ALA A 287 29.49 4.99 21.68
N ASN A 288 28.66 5.84 21.07
CA ASN A 288 28.96 6.58 19.83
C ASN A 288 29.42 5.66 18.68
N CYS A 289 28.83 4.47 18.57
CA CYS A 289 29.09 3.57 17.44
C CYS A 289 28.52 4.15 16.13
N THR A 290 29.14 3.81 15.00
CA THR A 290 28.73 4.29 13.67
C THR A 290 28.74 3.17 12.64
N PHE A 291 27.85 3.25 11.65
CA PHE A 291 27.84 2.39 10.48
C PHE A 291 28.57 2.98 9.27
N ALA A 292 29.20 4.15 9.40
CA ALA A 292 29.94 4.79 8.30
C ALA A 292 31.01 3.90 7.64
N PRO A 293 31.77 3.05 8.37
CA PRO A 293 32.68 2.08 7.74
C PRO A 293 31.95 1.05 6.86
N ILE A 294 30.74 0.64 7.24
CA ILE A 294 29.92 -0.29 6.45
C ILE A 294 29.40 0.41 5.20
N VAL A 295 28.97 1.67 5.34
CA VAL A 295 28.50 2.52 4.23
C VAL A 295 29.61 2.77 3.21
N TYR A 296 30.88 2.87 3.64
CA TYR A 296 32.03 3.01 2.73
C TYR A 296 32.10 1.88 1.67
N PHE A 297 31.80 0.63 2.05
CA PHE A 297 31.77 -0.49 1.10
C PHE A 297 30.67 -0.36 0.03
N VAL A 298 29.66 0.48 0.29
CA VAL A 298 28.58 0.74 -0.66
C VAL A 298 28.97 1.83 -1.66
N THR A 299 29.71 2.85 -1.20
CA THR A 299 30.06 4.03 -2.00
C THR A 299 31.23 3.81 -2.95
N ASP A 300 32.09 2.83 -2.68
CA ASP A 300 33.23 2.49 -3.55
C ASP A 300 32.78 1.51 -4.65
N GLU A 301 32.69 2.00 -5.88
CA GLU A 301 32.11 1.29 -7.04
C GLU A 301 32.79 -0.05 -7.36
N LYS A 302 34.08 -0.19 -7.00
CA LYS A 302 34.88 -1.38 -7.30
C LYS A 302 34.93 -2.39 -6.14
N ASN A 303 34.16 -2.14 -5.08
CA ASN A 303 34.25 -2.95 -3.88
C ASN A 303 33.51 -4.28 -4.01
N LYS A 304 34.25 -5.39 -3.98
CA LYS A 304 33.71 -6.75 -4.01
C LYS A 304 32.74 -7.09 -2.86
N HIS A 305 32.74 -6.31 -1.78
CA HIS A 305 31.88 -6.51 -0.61
C HIS A 305 30.62 -5.62 -0.58
N ARG A 306 30.36 -4.84 -1.64
CA ARG A 306 29.20 -3.94 -1.74
C ARG A 306 27.88 -4.63 -1.44
N SER A 307 27.62 -5.77 -2.07
CA SER A 307 26.37 -6.55 -1.87
C SER A 307 26.20 -7.02 -0.42
N VAL A 308 27.28 -7.49 0.21
CA VAL A 308 27.27 -7.92 1.63
C VAL A 308 26.99 -6.73 2.56
N ALA A 309 27.62 -5.59 2.31
CA ALA A 309 27.40 -4.38 3.11
C ALA A 309 25.96 -3.86 2.98
N LEU A 310 25.39 -3.85 1.77
CA LEU A 310 23.99 -3.50 1.55
C LEU A 310 23.04 -4.46 2.26
N LYS A 311 23.30 -5.78 2.20
CA LYS A 311 22.50 -6.78 2.91
C LYS A 311 22.53 -6.54 4.42
N ILE A 312 23.70 -6.24 4.99
CA ILE A 312 23.86 -5.87 6.42
C ILE A 312 23.01 -4.65 6.74
N LEU A 313 23.18 -3.54 6.01
CA LEU A 313 22.44 -2.29 6.27
C LEU A 313 20.93 -2.47 6.12
N SER A 314 20.49 -3.19 5.08
CA SER A 314 19.08 -3.51 4.84
C SER A 314 18.51 -4.37 5.96
N ASN A 315 19.23 -5.36 6.47
CA ASN A 315 18.76 -6.19 7.57
C ASN A 315 18.70 -5.41 8.90
N LEU A 316 19.72 -4.61 9.19
CA LEU A 316 19.74 -3.75 10.38
C LEU A 316 18.63 -2.71 10.34
N SER A 317 18.28 -2.17 9.17
CA SER A 317 17.19 -1.18 9.04
C SER A 317 15.84 -1.69 9.52
N LYS A 318 15.59 -3.01 9.44
CA LYS A 318 14.35 -3.62 9.96
C LYS A 318 14.23 -3.51 11.48
N ASN A 319 15.32 -3.25 12.19
CA ASN A 319 15.32 -3.02 13.63
C ASN A 319 15.08 -1.52 13.90
N THR A 320 14.00 -1.18 14.59
CA THR A 320 13.63 0.21 14.91
C THR A 320 14.72 0.97 15.67
N GLY A 321 15.47 0.29 16.54
CA GLY A 321 16.58 0.88 17.31
C GLY A 321 17.81 1.24 16.47
N ALA A 322 17.95 0.71 15.25
CA ALA A 322 19.07 1.02 14.35
C ALA A 322 18.91 2.36 13.61
N PHE A 323 17.70 2.92 13.63
CA PHE A 323 17.29 4.05 12.79
C PHE A 323 18.26 5.24 12.85
N TYR A 324 18.58 5.70 14.06
CA TYR A 324 19.44 6.86 14.27
C TYR A 324 20.89 6.64 13.80
N ILE A 325 21.44 5.45 14.07
CA ILE A 325 22.82 5.09 13.67
C ILE A 325 22.91 4.99 12.13
N LEU A 326 21.90 4.43 11.48
CA LEU A 326 21.83 4.36 10.01
C LEU A 326 21.68 5.74 9.37
N SER A 327 20.83 6.59 9.95
CA SER A 327 20.59 7.95 9.47
C SER A 327 21.85 8.84 9.58
N SER A 328 22.55 8.77 10.72
CA SER A 328 23.80 9.51 10.97
C SER A 328 25.00 8.97 10.18
N ALA A 329 24.97 7.70 9.75
CA ALA A 329 25.98 7.12 8.87
C ALA A 329 25.76 7.42 7.38
N ASP A 330 24.73 8.19 7.01
CA ASP A 330 24.36 8.48 5.62
C ASP A 330 24.10 7.22 4.76
N ALA A 331 23.57 6.16 5.38
CA ALA A 331 23.19 4.93 4.68
C ALA A 331 22.11 5.20 3.61
N ILE A 332 21.21 6.14 3.89
CA ILE A 332 20.15 6.54 2.96
C ILE A 332 20.68 7.20 1.68
N LEU A 333 21.68 8.07 1.81
CA LEU A 333 22.32 8.69 0.65
C LEU A 333 23.06 7.63 -0.18
N ALA A 334 23.62 6.60 0.47
CA ALA A 334 24.38 5.54 -0.20
C ALA A 334 23.46 4.71 -1.07
N ALA A 335 22.34 4.30 -0.49
CA ALA A 335 21.30 3.58 -1.21
C ALA A 335 20.73 4.42 -2.36
N CYS A 336 20.52 5.73 -2.15
CA CYS A 336 20.01 6.61 -3.18
C CYS A 336 21.00 6.80 -4.35
N GLU A 337 22.25 7.13 -4.06
CA GLU A 337 23.28 7.35 -5.07
C GLU A 337 23.56 6.07 -5.88
N LEU A 338 23.62 4.92 -5.22
CA LEU A 338 23.79 3.63 -5.89
C LEU A 338 22.59 3.29 -6.79
N LEU A 339 21.35 3.62 -6.39
CA LEU A 339 20.20 3.43 -7.27
C LEU A 339 20.23 4.37 -8.48
N VAL A 340 20.72 5.59 -8.29
CA VAL A 340 20.72 6.65 -9.31
C VAL A 340 21.93 6.53 -10.26
N SER A 341 22.94 5.74 -9.91
CA SER A 341 24.15 5.58 -10.72
C SER A 341 23.81 5.24 -12.17
N SER A 342 24.36 6.03 -13.09
CA SER A 342 24.13 5.89 -14.53
C SER A 342 25.15 4.97 -15.21
N ASP A 343 26.21 4.59 -14.49
CA ASP A 343 27.30 3.79 -15.03
C ASP A 343 26.93 2.30 -15.03
N MET A 344 26.97 1.67 -16.20
CA MET A 344 26.55 0.26 -16.39
C MET A 344 27.39 -0.73 -15.56
N GLU A 345 28.64 -0.42 -15.24
CA GLU A 345 29.51 -1.24 -14.38
C GLU A 345 29.20 -1.06 -12.88
N ALA A 346 28.64 0.08 -12.49
CA ALA A 346 28.27 0.41 -11.11
C ALA A 346 26.76 0.27 -10.83
N ALA A 347 25.99 -0.22 -11.82
CA ALA A 347 24.56 -0.44 -11.67
C ALA A 347 24.29 -1.54 -10.62
N PRO A 348 23.30 -1.35 -9.73
CA PRO A 348 22.96 -2.36 -8.74
C PRO A 348 22.33 -3.57 -9.42
N ASN A 349 22.70 -4.78 -8.98
CA ASN A 349 21.98 -5.98 -9.36
C ASN A 349 20.58 -6.04 -8.70
N GLU A 350 19.75 -7.03 -9.04
CA GLU A 350 18.37 -7.12 -8.53
C GLU A 350 18.31 -7.20 -6.99
N SER A 351 19.24 -7.90 -6.35
CA SER A 351 19.27 -8.02 -4.89
C SER A 351 19.76 -6.73 -4.23
N GLU A 352 20.79 -6.08 -4.78
CA GLU A 352 21.28 -4.76 -4.35
C GLU A 352 20.19 -3.68 -4.47
N SER A 353 19.45 -3.67 -5.58
CA SER A 353 18.30 -2.78 -5.79
C SER A 353 17.24 -2.99 -4.70
N ARG A 354 16.89 -4.25 -4.41
CA ARG A 354 15.94 -4.62 -3.35
C ARG A 354 16.40 -4.15 -1.97
N HIS A 355 17.69 -4.33 -1.65
CA HIS A 355 18.26 -3.84 -0.40
C HIS A 355 18.22 -2.30 -0.31
N CYS A 356 18.50 -1.59 -1.40
CA CYS A 356 18.39 -0.13 -1.44
C CYS A 356 16.96 0.36 -1.22
N ILE A 357 15.97 -0.25 -1.90
CA ILE A 357 14.55 0.07 -1.73
C ILE A 357 14.12 -0.15 -0.27
N ASN A 358 14.55 -1.24 0.37
CA ASN A 358 14.24 -1.50 1.79
C ASN A 358 14.82 -0.43 2.73
N ILE A 359 16.09 -0.06 2.54
CA ILE A 359 16.75 0.98 3.32
C ILE A 359 16.00 2.30 3.16
N ILE A 360 15.67 2.68 1.93
CA ILE A 360 14.93 3.91 1.63
C ILE A 360 13.52 3.86 2.23
N SER A 361 12.81 2.75 2.09
CA SER A 361 11.45 2.57 2.63
C SER A 361 11.39 2.85 4.12
N ILE A 362 12.29 2.25 4.89
CA ILE A 362 12.30 2.40 6.35
C ILE A 362 12.78 3.80 6.75
N LEU A 363 13.87 4.28 6.16
CA LEU A 363 14.49 5.55 6.57
C LEU A 363 13.73 6.79 6.05
N SER A 364 12.88 6.65 5.02
CA SER A 364 12.03 7.72 4.49
C SER A 364 10.88 8.14 5.40
N THR A 365 10.71 7.49 6.55
CA THR A 365 9.76 7.91 7.58
C THR A 365 10.19 9.22 8.28
N ASP A 366 11.49 9.54 8.28
CA ASP A 366 12.01 10.78 8.84
C ASP A 366 12.05 11.94 7.82
N ALA A 367 11.74 13.15 8.28
CA ALA A 367 11.67 14.34 7.45
C ALA A 367 13.04 14.74 6.86
N CYS A 368 14.13 14.66 7.63
CA CYS A 368 15.46 14.99 7.15
C CYS A 368 15.90 14.00 6.06
N ASN A 369 15.60 12.73 6.25
CA ASN A 369 15.84 11.66 5.28
C ASN A 369 15.01 11.82 4.00
N ARG A 370 13.72 12.18 4.08
CA ARG A 370 12.91 12.54 2.89
C ARG A 370 13.56 13.66 2.09
N SER A 371 14.13 14.66 2.78
CA SER A 371 14.86 15.74 2.11
C SER A 371 16.14 15.27 1.41
N LYS A 372 16.85 14.28 1.94
CA LYS A 372 18.03 13.67 1.30
C LYS A 372 17.63 12.90 0.03
N ILE A 373 16.57 12.09 0.09
CA ILE A 373 16.04 11.31 -1.04
C ILE A 373 15.59 12.21 -2.19
N ARG A 374 14.95 13.35 -1.88
CA ARG A 374 14.51 14.30 -2.92
C ARG A 374 15.70 14.91 -3.68
N ARG A 375 16.81 15.20 -3.00
CA ARG A 375 17.99 15.85 -3.61
C ARG A 375 18.88 14.88 -4.40
N SER A 376 18.86 13.60 -4.06
CA SER A 376 19.67 12.58 -4.73
C SER A 376 19.14 12.16 -6.11
N GLY A 377 17.93 12.59 -6.49
CA GLY A 377 17.28 12.11 -7.72
C GLY A 377 16.66 10.71 -7.60
N ALA A 378 16.70 10.10 -6.41
CA ALA A 378 16.18 8.76 -6.18
C ALA A 378 14.67 8.64 -6.44
N LEU A 379 13.87 9.67 -6.13
CA LEU A 379 12.42 9.66 -6.43
C LEU A 379 12.13 9.50 -7.93
N ARG A 380 12.90 10.19 -8.80
CA ARG A 380 12.80 10.04 -10.26
C ARG A 380 13.14 8.61 -10.67
N LYS A 381 14.25 8.07 -10.14
CA LYS A 381 14.69 6.70 -10.45
C LYS A 381 13.67 5.65 -9.99
N LEU A 382 13.09 5.78 -8.80
CA LEU A 382 12.06 4.88 -8.27
C LEU A 382 10.80 4.87 -9.15
N ILE A 383 10.35 6.03 -9.63
CA ILE A 383 9.23 6.10 -10.58
C ILE A 383 9.58 5.41 -11.90
N ALA A 384 10.79 5.61 -12.43
CA ALA A 384 11.25 4.92 -13.64
C ALA A 384 11.29 3.39 -13.45
N MET A 385 11.85 2.92 -12.34
CA MET A 385 11.87 1.48 -11.99
C MET A 385 10.46 0.90 -11.88
N CYS A 386 9.51 1.64 -11.26
CA CYS A 386 8.13 1.18 -11.17
C CYS A 386 7.45 1.06 -12.55
N LYS A 387 7.84 1.89 -13.53
CA LYS A 387 7.33 1.82 -14.91
C LYS A 387 7.90 0.65 -15.71
N GLU A 388 9.19 0.38 -15.51
CA GLU A 388 10.00 -0.59 -16.27
C GLU A 388 9.93 -2.02 -15.69
N SER A 389 9.73 -2.15 -14.38
CA SER A 389 9.71 -3.45 -13.72
C SER A 389 8.50 -4.30 -14.13
N ASN A 390 8.73 -5.60 -14.25
CA ASN A 390 7.69 -6.62 -14.40
C ASN A 390 7.37 -7.35 -13.09
N SER A 391 8.14 -7.08 -12.02
CA SER A 391 8.03 -7.75 -10.73
C SER A 391 7.04 -7.04 -9.82
N GLN A 392 5.88 -7.66 -9.54
CA GLN A 392 4.91 -7.09 -8.61
C GLN A 392 5.41 -6.79 -7.19
N PRO A 393 6.24 -7.63 -6.54
CA PRO A 393 6.77 -7.29 -5.22
C PRO A 393 7.68 -6.07 -5.24
N GLU A 394 8.44 -5.86 -6.33
CA GLU A 394 9.28 -4.66 -6.48
C GLU A 394 8.43 -3.41 -6.61
N LYS A 395 7.39 -3.43 -7.46
CA LYS A 395 6.45 -2.31 -7.61
C LYS A 395 5.74 -1.99 -6.30
N SER A 396 5.26 -3.02 -5.58
CA SER A 396 4.61 -2.86 -4.29
C SER A 396 5.56 -2.25 -3.25
N ALA A 397 6.83 -2.66 -3.23
CA ALA A 397 7.84 -2.07 -2.36
C ALA A 397 8.11 -0.60 -2.71
N ILE A 398 8.18 -0.25 -3.99
CA ILE A 398 8.35 1.14 -4.44
C ILE A 398 7.14 1.98 -4.04
N LEU A 399 5.90 1.52 -4.26
CA LEU A 399 4.69 2.24 -3.86
C LEU A 399 4.65 2.48 -2.33
N ASN A 400 5.11 1.51 -1.53
CA ASN A 400 5.30 1.68 -0.08
C ASN A 400 6.35 2.75 0.26
N VAL A 401 7.36 2.97 -0.57
CA VAL A 401 8.27 4.12 -0.40
C VAL A 401 7.51 5.42 -0.70
N LEU A 402 6.76 5.47 -1.80
CA LEU A 402 6.12 6.71 -2.27
C LEU A 402 5.06 7.23 -1.27
N ILE A 403 4.35 6.36 -0.55
CA ILE A 403 3.35 6.79 0.45
C ILE A 403 3.97 7.57 1.61
N ASN A 404 5.24 7.34 1.96
CA ASN A 404 5.92 8.11 3.01
C ASN A 404 6.10 9.60 2.64
N PHE A 405 5.90 9.96 1.37
CA PHE A 405 5.97 11.33 0.84
C PHE A 405 4.61 11.98 0.65
N GLN A 406 3.50 11.35 1.01
CA GLN A 406 2.15 11.87 0.73
C GLN A 406 1.92 13.30 1.27
N TYR A 407 2.52 13.66 2.41
CA TYR A 407 2.39 14.98 3.02
C TYR A 407 3.52 15.97 2.64
N ASP A 408 4.50 15.54 1.84
CA ASP A 408 5.59 16.39 1.36
C ASP A 408 5.25 16.97 -0.02
N ASN A 409 4.75 18.20 -0.05
CA ASN A 409 4.29 18.85 -1.28
C ASN A 409 5.38 18.98 -2.35
N MET A 410 6.64 19.20 -1.94
CA MET A 410 7.76 19.37 -2.88
C MET A 410 8.12 18.05 -3.54
N SER A 411 8.13 16.97 -2.76
CA SER A 411 8.33 15.62 -3.28
C SER A 411 7.16 15.17 -4.14
N MET A 412 5.91 15.49 -3.76
CA MET A 412 4.73 15.21 -4.57
C MET A 412 4.77 15.93 -5.93
N ASP A 413 5.13 17.22 -5.98
CA ASP A 413 5.26 17.95 -7.26
C ASP A 413 6.34 17.33 -8.16
N LEU A 414 7.48 16.91 -7.58
CA LEU A 414 8.52 16.20 -8.32
C LEU A 414 8.02 14.86 -8.87
N MET A 415 7.35 14.06 -8.05
CA MET A 415 6.79 12.77 -8.48
C MET A 415 5.73 12.93 -9.57
N LEU A 416 4.91 14.00 -9.51
CA LEU A 416 3.94 14.32 -10.55
C LEU A 416 4.61 14.64 -11.89
N ARG A 417 5.69 15.45 -11.89
CA ARG A 417 6.46 15.75 -13.11
C ARG A 417 7.06 14.50 -13.75
N GLU A 418 7.45 13.54 -12.92
CA GLU A 418 7.99 12.25 -13.38
C GLU A 418 6.89 11.26 -13.81
N GLY A 419 5.61 11.62 -13.70
CA GLY A 419 4.48 10.84 -14.21
C GLY A 419 3.90 9.82 -13.22
N LEU A 420 3.86 10.15 -11.93
CA LEU A 420 3.26 9.33 -10.87
C LEU A 420 1.82 8.87 -11.21
N ILE A 421 0.96 9.76 -11.72
CA ILE A 421 -0.44 9.41 -12.03
C ILE A 421 -0.53 8.27 -13.03
N ASN A 422 0.29 8.31 -14.10
CA ASN A 422 0.30 7.25 -15.11
C ASN A 422 0.72 5.90 -14.52
N VAL A 423 1.64 5.89 -13.55
CA VAL A 423 2.05 4.68 -12.83
C VAL A 423 0.90 4.16 -11.97
N LEU A 424 0.27 5.01 -11.17
CA LEU A 424 -0.83 4.62 -10.28
C LEU A 424 -2.03 4.07 -11.07
N ILE A 425 -2.40 4.72 -12.17
CA ILE A 425 -3.52 4.27 -13.02
C ILE A 425 -3.19 2.97 -13.74
N LYS A 426 -1.97 2.80 -14.25
CA LYS A 426 -1.53 1.54 -14.88
C LYS A 426 -1.56 0.38 -13.89
N GLU A 427 -1.07 0.58 -12.67
CA GLU A 427 -1.12 -0.46 -11.64
C GLU A 427 -2.55 -0.75 -11.18
N LEU A 428 -3.39 0.29 -11.04
CA LEU A 428 -4.81 0.10 -10.75
C LEU A 428 -5.51 -0.72 -11.83
N ASP A 429 -5.27 -0.44 -13.11
CA ASP A 429 -5.82 -1.23 -14.23
C ASP A 429 -5.37 -2.70 -14.19
N LEU A 430 -4.11 -2.98 -13.80
CA LEU A 430 -3.65 -4.36 -13.61
C LEU A 430 -4.43 -5.07 -12.49
N TYR A 431 -4.72 -4.38 -11.39
CA TYR A 431 -5.59 -4.91 -10.33
C TYR A 431 -7.03 -5.12 -10.81
N LEU A 432 -7.57 -4.21 -11.61
CA LEU A 432 -8.91 -4.35 -12.23
C LEU A 432 -9.01 -5.53 -13.19
N ALA A 433 -7.91 -5.87 -13.89
CA ALA A 433 -7.83 -7.00 -14.81
C ALA A 433 -7.47 -8.32 -14.11
N SER A 434 -7.05 -8.29 -12.85
CA SER A 434 -6.59 -9.48 -12.13
C SER A 434 -7.74 -10.41 -11.72
N ASP A 435 -7.55 -11.72 -11.93
CA ASP A 435 -8.46 -12.78 -11.52
C ASP A 435 -8.13 -13.38 -10.14
N ASP A 436 -7.36 -12.65 -9.32
CA ASP A 436 -7.05 -13.06 -7.95
C ASP A 436 -8.33 -13.43 -7.19
N ASP A 437 -8.34 -14.59 -6.54
CA ASP A 437 -9.49 -15.11 -5.78
C ASP A 437 -10.01 -14.09 -4.76
N TYR A 438 -9.13 -13.25 -4.20
CA TYR A 438 -9.53 -12.15 -3.32
C TYR A 438 -10.39 -11.10 -4.05
N TYR A 439 -9.94 -10.60 -5.20
CA TYR A 439 -10.65 -9.58 -5.98
C TYR A 439 -11.85 -10.16 -6.71
N LYS A 440 -11.78 -11.44 -7.12
CA LYS A 440 -12.89 -12.19 -7.69
C LYS A 440 -13.99 -12.42 -6.66
N LYS A 441 -13.65 -12.80 -5.42
CA LYS A 441 -14.63 -12.92 -4.33
C LYS A 441 -15.29 -11.58 -4.02
N LYS A 442 -14.54 -10.47 -4.01
CA LYS A 442 -15.11 -9.12 -3.83
C LYS A 442 -16.05 -8.73 -4.98
N ARG A 443 -15.75 -9.13 -6.24
CA ARG A 443 -16.66 -9.02 -7.39
C ARG A 443 -17.92 -9.87 -7.19
N GLU A 444 -17.78 -11.12 -6.76
CA GLU A 444 -18.89 -12.06 -6.55
C GLU A 444 -19.79 -11.69 -5.35
N GLU A 445 -19.22 -11.17 -4.26
CA GLU A 445 -19.96 -10.66 -3.09
C GLU A 445 -20.89 -9.49 -3.47
N LYS A 446 -20.46 -8.60 -4.37
CA LYS A 446 -21.32 -7.55 -4.97
C LYS A 446 -22.44 -8.13 -5.83
N LEU A 447 -22.20 -9.21 -6.56
CA LEU A 447 -23.27 -9.87 -7.32
C LEU A 447 -24.28 -10.58 -6.41
N GLN A 448 -23.85 -11.16 -5.29
CA GLN A 448 -24.74 -11.92 -4.39
C GLN A 448 -25.61 -11.06 -3.47
N THR A 449 -25.11 -9.89 -3.05
CA THR A 449 -25.86 -8.91 -2.25
C THR A 449 -27.08 -8.33 -2.99
N SER A 450 -27.07 -8.35 -4.33
CA SER A 450 -28.21 -7.94 -5.16
C SER A 450 -29.40 -8.94 -5.18
N LYS A 451 -29.20 -10.21 -4.78
CA LYS A 451 -30.23 -11.27 -4.89
C LYS A 451 -30.91 -11.68 -3.58
N LYS A 452 -30.57 -11.09 -2.43
CA LYS A 452 -31.22 -11.42 -1.15
C LYS A 452 -31.55 -10.18 -0.33
N ARG A 453 -32.78 -9.69 -0.46
CA ARG A 453 -33.51 -9.04 0.64
C ARG A 453 -35.01 -9.30 0.50
N LYS A 454 -35.49 -10.38 1.13
CA LYS A 454 -36.75 -10.31 1.88
C LYS A 454 -36.40 -9.75 3.26
N LEU A 455 -37.12 -8.72 3.68
CA LEU A 455 -37.04 -8.13 5.03
C LEU A 455 -37.28 -9.23 6.09
N PRO A 456 -36.69 -9.11 7.29
CA PRO A 456 -37.38 -8.31 8.31
C PRO A 456 -36.48 -7.47 9.25
N GLU A 457 -37.18 -6.49 9.84
CA GLU A 457 -37.01 -5.82 11.13
C GLU A 457 -35.89 -4.80 11.40
N ILE A 458 -36.40 -3.71 11.98
CA ILE A 458 -35.77 -2.50 12.50
C ILE A 458 -34.61 -2.84 13.44
N VAL A 459 -33.41 -2.38 13.10
CA VAL A 459 -32.33 -2.14 14.07
C VAL A 459 -31.83 -0.72 13.86
N LYS A 460 -31.95 0.07 14.94
CA LYS A 460 -31.56 1.48 15.02
C LYS A 460 -30.10 1.69 14.58
N GLU A 461 -29.89 2.78 13.87
CA GLU A 461 -28.58 3.37 13.57
C GLU A 461 -27.73 3.49 14.84
N THR A 462 -26.58 2.81 14.86
CA THR A 462 -25.49 3.15 15.78
C THR A 462 -24.46 3.94 15.00
N LYS A 463 -24.44 5.26 15.19
CA LYS A 463 -23.34 6.14 14.78
C LYS A 463 -22.04 5.59 15.40
N CYS A 464 -21.06 5.24 14.56
CA CYS A 464 -19.70 4.96 15.01
C CYS A 464 -19.12 6.23 15.65
N LYS A 465 -18.94 6.15 16.97
CA LYS A 465 -18.14 7.09 17.76
C LYS A 465 -16.67 6.79 17.49
N PHE A 466 -15.89 7.84 17.27
CA PHE A 466 -14.43 7.81 17.27
C PHE A 466 -13.87 7.04 18.48
N PRO A 467 -12.76 6.29 18.33
CA PRO A 467 -12.10 5.66 19.46
C PRO A 467 -11.52 6.74 20.37
N LYS A 468 -12.05 6.81 21.59
CA LYS A 468 -11.44 7.54 22.69
C LYS A 468 -10.08 6.91 23.01
N VAL A 469 -9.06 7.77 23.05
CA VAL A 469 -7.75 7.51 23.65
C VAL A 469 -7.95 7.02 25.09
N LYS A 470 -7.27 5.93 25.45
CA LYS A 470 -7.15 5.48 26.85
C LYS A 470 -6.16 6.40 27.55
N GLU A 471 -6.64 7.22 28.48
CA GLU A 471 -5.82 7.85 29.52
C GLU A 471 -5.71 6.90 30.71
N GLU A 472 -4.46 6.72 31.16
CA GLU A 472 -4.09 6.09 32.43
C GLU A 472 -4.29 7.06 33.61
N ILE A 473 -4.27 6.46 34.79
CA ILE A 473 -4.82 6.94 36.06
C ILE A 473 -3.99 8.09 36.67
N TYR A 474 -4.74 9.08 37.19
CA TYR A 474 -4.44 10.19 38.11
C TYR A 474 -3.19 10.10 39.01
N LEU A 475 -2.51 11.26 39.19
CA LEU A 475 -2.41 11.99 40.47
C LEU A 475 -1.81 13.42 40.28
N ASP A 476 -2.70 14.41 40.45
CA ASP A 476 -2.60 15.71 41.16
C ASP A 476 -1.45 16.72 40.89
N CYS A 477 -1.78 17.86 40.26
CA CYS A 477 -1.90 19.23 40.83
C CYS A 477 -0.66 20.09 40.48
N ASP A 478 -0.68 21.34 40.02
CA ASP A 478 -1.66 22.42 39.99
C ASP A 478 -1.37 23.37 38.79
N SER A 479 -2.40 24.05 38.28
CA SER A 479 -2.26 25.26 37.46
C SER A 479 -3.32 26.28 37.88
N PRO A 480 -2.99 27.58 37.98
CA PRO A 480 -3.95 28.66 37.84
C PRO A 480 -3.81 29.26 36.42
N SER A 481 -4.82 29.14 35.57
CA SER A 481 -6.02 30.00 35.50
C SER A 481 -5.92 31.09 34.43
N SER A 482 -6.77 30.91 33.41
CA SER A 482 -7.76 31.88 32.89
C SER A 482 -7.64 32.34 31.44
N SER A 483 -8.63 31.90 30.64
CA SER A 483 -9.08 32.46 29.37
C SER A 483 -9.83 33.80 29.56
N PRO A 484 -10.20 34.51 28.47
CA PRO A 484 -11.63 34.55 28.16
C PRO A 484 -12.03 34.52 26.67
N ARG A 485 -13.35 34.32 26.50
CA ARG A 485 -14.22 34.03 25.34
C ARG A 485 -14.27 35.10 24.22
N SER A 486 -14.78 34.68 23.05
CA SER A 486 -15.12 35.53 21.89
C SER A 486 -16.62 35.46 21.53
N TYR A 487 -17.22 36.59 21.11
CA TYR A 487 -18.46 36.68 20.32
C TYR A 487 -18.40 37.90 19.36
N ASN A 488 -18.92 37.69 18.14
CA ASN A 488 -19.43 38.63 17.12
C ASN A 488 -18.48 39.55 16.30
N ALA A 489 -18.72 39.56 14.98
CA ALA A 489 -17.99 40.18 13.86
C ALA A 489 -18.37 41.68 13.61
N PRO A 490 -18.03 42.39 12.50
CA PRO A 490 -17.04 42.20 11.40
C PRO A 490 -16.22 43.49 11.02
N SER A 491 -15.42 43.38 9.94
CA SER A 491 -14.86 44.43 9.03
C SER A 491 -13.43 45.00 9.23
N SER A 492 -12.73 45.02 8.09
CA SER A 492 -11.35 45.41 7.70
C SER A 492 -11.03 46.92 7.88
N PRO A 493 -9.92 47.53 7.36
CA PRO A 493 -8.62 47.05 6.82
C PRO A 493 -7.39 47.91 7.29
N CYS A 494 -6.17 47.56 6.81
CA CYS A 494 -4.98 48.45 6.69
C CYS A 494 -4.36 49.00 8.01
N SER A 495 -3.10 49.41 8.15
CA SER A 495 -1.88 49.44 7.34
C SER A 495 -0.76 49.91 8.29
N SER A 496 0.42 49.30 8.16
CA SER A 496 1.78 49.88 8.23
C SER A 496 2.27 50.78 9.40
N ARG A 497 3.61 50.69 9.59
CA ARG A 497 4.52 51.66 10.22
C ARG A 497 4.43 51.74 11.76
N SER A 498 5.50 51.93 12.53
CA SER A 498 6.95 52.04 12.31
C SER A 498 7.58 52.28 13.69
N MET A 499 8.81 51.78 13.87
CA MET A 499 9.94 52.45 14.55
C MET A 499 9.76 53.04 15.98
N SER A 500 10.44 52.38 16.93
CA SER A 500 11.48 52.91 17.87
C SER A 500 11.13 54.15 18.75
N PRO A 501 11.98 54.66 19.68
CA PRO A 501 13.33 54.27 20.09
C PRO A 501 13.68 54.41 21.62
N VAL A 502 14.89 53.93 21.97
CA VAL A 502 15.93 54.57 22.84
C VAL A 502 15.75 54.73 24.37
N GLY A 503 16.84 54.37 25.07
CA GLY A 503 17.37 55.01 26.28
C GLY A 503 17.68 53.99 27.40
N GLY A 504 18.89 53.81 27.95
CA GLY A 504 20.13 54.59 27.97
C GLY A 504 20.56 54.88 29.43
N ASN A 505 21.77 54.44 29.80
CA ASN A 505 22.59 54.74 31.00
C ASN A 505 22.20 54.07 32.35
N VAL A 506 23.06 53.29 33.04
CA VAL A 506 24.43 53.48 33.61
C VAL A 506 24.46 54.34 34.89
N TYR A 507 24.80 53.71 36.03
CA TYR A 507 25.57 54.16 37.23
C TYR A 507 25.96 52.87 38.02
N GLN A 508 27.22 52.50 38.31
CA GLN A 508 28.18 52.95 39.36
C GLN A 508 27.53 53.05 40.77
N THR A 509 28.06 52.62 41.93
CA THR A 509 29.35 52.06 42.45
C THR A 509 29.17 51.78 43.97
N ASN A 510 29.96 50.85 44.54
CA ASN A 510 30.53 50.78 45.93
C ASN A 510 29.53 50.59 47.13
N GLU A 511 29.82 50.01 48.30
CA GLU A 511 30.99 49.44 49.00
C GLU A 511 30.53 48.76 50.33
N SER A 512 31.44 48.00 50.99
CA SER A 512 31.54 47.70 52.44
C SER A 512 30.67 46.57 53.04
N ASP A 513 31.07 45.75 54.01
CA ASP A 513 32.34 45.23 54.60
C ASP A 513 31.90 44.14 55.62
N GLU A 514 32.80 43.19 55.93
CA GLU A 514 33.21 42.74 57.27
C GLU A 514 33.54 41.24 57.41
N GLU A 515 34.64 41.05 58.12
CA GLU A 515 35.45 39.86 58.37
C GLU A 515 35.02 39.09 59.64
N SER A 516 35.44 37.82 59.76
CA SER A 516 35.98 37.16 60.98
C SER A 516 36.10 35.66 60.71
N TYR A 517 37.29 35.09 60.46
CA TYR A 517 38.42 34.74 61.34
C TYR A 517 38.49 33.21 61.60
N SER A 518 39.69 32.67 61.38
CA SER A 518 40.18 31.27 61.44
C SER A 518 40.39 30.78 62.90
N PRO A 519 40.90 29.55 63.27
CA PRO A 519 42.25 29.07 62.86
C PRO A 519 42.58 27.53 62.91
N VAL A 520 43.66 27.14 62.18
CA VAL A 520 44.83 26.28 62.60
C VAL A 520 44.58 24.78 62.89
N CYS A 521 45.40 23.76 62.55
CA CYS A 521 46.68 23.50 61.84
C CYS A 521 46.72 21.96 61.59
N SER A 522 47.50 21.37 60.68
CA SER A 522 48.97 21.37 60.67
C SER A 522 49.57 20.93 59.32
N ASP A 523 50.68 21.59 59.00
CA ASP A 523 51.75 21.36 58.02
C ASP A 523 52.48 20.00 58.24
N ASP A 524 53.35 19.48 57.36
CA ASP A 524 54.67 19.97 56.91
C ASP A 524 55.02 19.41 55.49
N GLU A 525 55.38 20.26 54.51
CA GLU A 525 56.74 20.64 53.99
C GLU A 525 57.43 19.56 53.12
N GLU A 526 57.68 19.79 51.80
CA GLU A 526 58.88 20.41 51.14
C GLU A 526 60.13 19.47 51.19
N GLU A 527 61.09 19.33 50.26
CA GLU A 527 61.59 20.07 49.09
C GLU A 527 62.62 19.15 48.33
N GLU A 528 62.89 19.49 47.07
CA GLU A 528 64.12 19.48 46.22
C GLU A 528 65.38 18.55 46.32
N GLU A 529 65.93 18.31 45.11
CA GLU A 529 67.34 18.21 44.61
C GLU A 529 68.39 17.09 44.94
N GLU A 530 68.86 16.49 43.82
CA GLU A 530 70.23 16.14 43.35
C GLU A 530 71.34 15.38 44.14
N GLN A 531 71.95 14.44 43.38
CA GLN A 531 73.38 14.10 43.20
C GLN A 531 74.11 12.93 43.96
N ASN A 532 74.75 12.10 43.10
CA ASN A 532 76.07 11.41 43.21
C ASN A 532 76.23 10.23 44.19
N GLU A 533 77.01 9.17 43.94
CA GLU A 533 77.94 8.75 42.87
C GLU A 533 78.36 7.27 43.11
N ASN A 534 78.75 6.57 42.03
CA ASN A 534 79.88 5.59 41.92
C ASN A 534 79.91 4.30 42.79
N ASP A 535 80.37 3.11 42.35
CA ASP A 535 81.34 2.81 41.29
C ASP A 535 81.42 1.30 40.94
N ASN A 536 81.68 1.00 39.64
CA ASN A 536 82.64 0.03 39.05
C ASN A 536 82.72 -1.47 39.50
N LYS A 537 83.10 -2.49 38.71
CA LYS A 537 83.32 -2.80 37.27
C LYS A 537 83.93 -4.23 37.21
N ARG A 538 83.63 -5.00 36.13
CA ARG A 538 84.53 -5.89 35.32
C ARG A 538 85.25 -7.07 36.01
N ASP A 539 85.71 -8.14 35.35
CA ASP A 539 85.58 -8.78 34.03
C ASP A 539 86.27 -10.18 34.16
N THR A 540 86.04 -11.05 33.17
CA THR A 540 86.97 -12.06 32.59
C THR A 540 87.33 -13.38 33.32
N SER A 541 86.79 -14.46 32.74
CA SER A 541 87.48 -15.60 32.08
C SER A 541 88.50 -16.48 32.85
N SER A 542 88.25 -17.80 32.83
CA SER A 542 88.96 -18.77 31.96
C SER A 542 89.42 -20.10 32.61
N TYR A 543 89.27 -21.17 31.80
CA TYR A 543 90.05 -22.41 31.67
C TYR A 543 90.15 -23.51 32.79
N LEU A 544 89.64 -24.69 32.37
CA LEU A 544 90.33 -26.00 32.24
C LEU A 544 90.37 -27.05 33.38
N TYR A 545 90.19 -28.30 32.88
CA TYR A 545 90.77 -29.60 33.27
C TYR A 545 90.14 -30.47 34.37
N SER A 546 89.53 -31.60 33.94
CA SER A 546 90.01 -32.98 34.18
C SER A 546 88.92 -33.99 34.58
N ASN A 547 88.79 -35.04 33.77
CA ASN A 547 88.11 -36.31 34.03
C ASN A 547 89.01 -37.20 34.94
N PRO A 548 88.50 -38.17 35.74
CA PRO A 548 88.27 -39.52 35.19
C PRO A 548 87.16 -40.41 35.86
N ASN A 549 86.53 -41.22 35.01
CA ASN A 549 86.03 -42.62 35.17
C ASN A 549 85.21 -43.07 36.41
N ALA A 550 83.97 -43.54 36.13
CA ALA A 550 83.56 -44.95 36.33
C ALA A 550 82.24 -45.28 35.61
N ASN A 551 82.21 -46.42 34.93
CA ASN A 551 81.10 -47.03 34.19
C ASN A 551 79.85 -47.34 35.06
N CYS A 552 78.65 -47.25 34.51
CA CYS A 552 77.90 -48.38 33.90
C CYS A 552 76.37 -48.11 33.80
N ASN A 553 75.84 -48.32 32.59
CA ASN A 553 74.46 -48.70 32.20
C ASN A 553 73.35 -47.66 31.97
N ASP A 554 73.05 -47.52 30.66
CA ASP A 554 71.74 -47.60 30.02
C ASP A 554 70.64 -46.61 30.41
N HIS A 555 70.84 -45.34 30.02
CA HIS A 555 69.73 -44.47 29.57
C HIS A 555 70.11 -43.50 28.43
N THR A 556 71.31 -43.64 27.86
CA THR A 556 71.92 -42.60 27.02
C THR A 556 71.60 -42.71 25.52
N ILE A 557 71.05 -43.83 25.06
CA ILE A 557 70.72 -44.00 23.62
C ILE A 557 69.44 -43.23 23.25
N ILE A 558 68.55 -42.95 24.21
CA ILE A 558 67.29 -42.20 23.97
C ILE A 558 67.50 -40.68 24.15
N MET A 559 68.43 -40.25 25.01
CA MET A 559 68.71 -38.82 25.22
C MET A 559 69.60 -38.22 24.13
N ASN A 560 70.49 -38.98 23.50
CA ASN A 560 71.37 -38.45 22.44
C ASN A 560 70.69 -38.22 21.08
N LEU A 561 69.42 -38.63 20.92
CA LEU A 561 68.60 -38.31 19.74
C LEU A 561 67.69 -37.08 19.94
N LEU A 562 67.77 -36.42 21.10
CA LEU A 562 66.90 -35.28 21.46
C LEU A 562 67.65 -33.96 21.70
N ASP A 563 68.96 -33.92 21.48
CA ASP A 563 69.79 -32.71 21.62
C ASP A 563 70.22 -32.05 20.29
N VAL A 564 69.68 -32.52 19.16
CA VAL A 564 69.80 -31.80 17.88
C VAL A 564 68.59 -30.86 17.63
N ALA A 565 67.52 -30.94 18.44
CA ALA A 565 66.30 -30.13 18.28
C ALA A 565 66.25 -28.88 19.18
N ALA A 566 67.30 -28.59 19.96
CA ALA A 566 67.33 -27.48 20.91
C ALA A 566 68.08 -26.23 20.39
N ARG A 567 68.12 -26.03 19.07
CA ARG A 567 68.50 -24.74 18.48
C ARG A 567 67.26 -24.10 17.89
N SER A 568 66.91 -22.96 18.48
CA SER A 568 65.85 -22.06 18.10
C SER A 568 65.95 -21.65 16.63
N GLU A 569 64.99 -22.10 15.82
CA GLU A 569 64.54 -21.38 14.64
C GLU A 569 63.01 -21.27 14.70
N PRO A 570 62.42 -20.13 14.31
CA PRO A 570 60.99 -19.96 14.28
C PRO A 570 60.46 -20.81 13.11
N ILE A 571 59.95 -22.01 13.43
CA ILE A 571 59.23 -22.81 12.45
C ILE A 571 57.91 -22.09 12.18
N GLU A 572 57.81 -21.43 11.03
CA GLU A 572 56.55 -21.05 10.42
C GLU A 572 55.71 -22.33 10.27
N ASP A 573 54.74 -22.50 11.16
CA ASP A 573 53.71 -23.52 11.03
C ASP A 573 52.99 -23.24 9.71
N ASN A 574 53.18 -24.10 8.71
CA ASN A 574 52.40 -24.10 7.47
C ASN A 574 50.92 -24.15 7.86
N ILE A 575 50.28 -22.98 7.83
CA ILE A 575 48.86 -22.85 8.09
C ILE A 575 48.18 -23.62 6.96
N LEU A 576 47.65 -24.80 7.26
CA LEU A 576 46.59 -25.44 6.48
C LEU A 576 45.38 -24.50 6.56
N LEU A 577 45.45 -23.40 5.82
CA LEU A 577 44.34 -22.49 5.60
C LEU A 577 43.33 -23.27 4.76
N ASP A 578 42.13 -23.44 5.30
CA ASP A 578 40.97 -23.94 4.59
C ASP A 578 40.77 -23.09 3.32
N LYS A 579 41.25 -23.59 2.18
CA LYS A 579 40.95 -23.02 0.85
C LYS A 579 39.51 -23.29 0.41
N GLU A 580 38.68 -23.84 1.28
CA GLU A 580 37.28 -24.22 1.01
C GLU A 580 36.27 -23.09 1.31
N ASP A 581 36.68 -22.01 1.98
CA ASP A 581 35.76 -20.92 2.38
C ASP A 581 35.51 -19.86 1.26
N ASP A 582 36.14 -19.98 0.09
CA ASP A 582 36.00 -19.01 -1.02
C ASP A 582 34.77 -19.26 -1.93
N GLU A 583 34.11 -20.42 -1.83
CA GLU A 583 32.96 -20.77 -2.70
C GLU A 583 31.57 -20.61 -2.06
N GLU A 584 31.46 -20.29 -0.77
CA GLU A 584 30.19 -20.29 -0.03
C GLU A 584 29.38 -18.97 -0.14
N ILE A 585 29.80 -18.01 -0.98
CA ILE A 585 29.17 -16.67 -1.06
C ILE A 585 28.03 -16.61 -2.10
N SER A 586 27.80 -17.65 -2.90
CA SER A 586 26.82 -17.61 -4.00
C SER A 586 25.84 -18.79 -4.00
N GLN A 587 24.95 -18.86 -3.01
CA GLN A 587 23.68 -19.59 -3.14
C GLN A 587 22.52 -18.75 -2.60
N ASP A 588 21.97 -17.89 -3.46
CA ASP A 588 20.63 -17.33 -3.29
C ASP A 588 19.61 -18.46 -3.55
N ALA A 589 19.31 -19.24 -2.51
CA ALA A 589 18.08 -20.02 -2.49
C ALA A 589 16.91 -19.06 -2.26
N ALA A 590 15.92 -19.09 -3.15
CA ALA A 590 14.71 -18.28 -3.09
C ALA A 590 13.93 -18.48 -1.77
N LEU A 591 14.31 -17.71 -0.74
CA LEU A 591 13.59 -17.62 0.51
C LEU A 591 12.38 -16.72 0.29
N LYS A 592 11.19 -17.33 0.34
CA LYS A 592 9.91 -16.61 0.41
C LYS A 592 9.95 -15.62 1.58
N LEU A 593 9.69 -14.35 1.26
CA LEU A 593 9.58 -13.26 2.21
C LEU A 593 8.61 -13.64 3.34
N PRO A 594 9.01 -13.53 4.63
CA PRO A 594 8.06 -13.36 5.70
C PRO A 594 7.38 -11.99 5.51
N PRO A 595 6.06 -11.88 5.76
CA PRO A 595 5.34 -10.63 5.61
C PRO A 595 5.97 -9.58 6.53
N THR A 596 6.32 -8.44 5.95
CA THR A 596 6.71 -7.23 6.68
C THR A 596 5.62 -6.92 7.71
N SER A 597 5.94 -7.10 8.98
CA SER A 597 5.00 -6.95 10.08
C SER A 597 4.60 -5.49 10.27
N ASN A 598 3.27 -5.29 10.28
CA ASN A 598 2.53 -4.22 10.95
C ASN A 598 2.40 -2.84 10.27
N LEU A 599 1.79 -2.81 9.08
CA LEU A 599 0.57 -2.03 8.80
C LEU A 599 -0.13 -2.64 7.56
N PRO A 600 -1.46 -2.84 7.55
CA PRO A 600 -2.17 -3.62 6.54
C PRO A 600 -2.63 -2.70 5.42
N HIS A 601 -1.72 -2.08 4.68
CA HIS A 601 -2.13 -1.44 3.44
C HIS A 601 -1.83 -2.40 2.31
N ASN A 602 -2.90 -3.04 1.85
CA ASN A 602 -2.88 -3.74 0.58
C ASN A 602 -2.41 -2.71 -0.47
N THR A 603 -1.65 -3.12 -1.49
CA THR A 603 -1.08 -2.19 -2.48
C THR A 603 -2.15 -1.27 -3.09
N ILE A 604 -3.40 -1.75 -3.18
CA ILE A 604 -4.54 -0.95 -3.62
C ILE A 604 -4.91 0.21 -2.69
N ASP A 605 -4.78 0.05 -1.37
CA ASP A 605 -5.04 1.12 -0.40
C ASP A 605 -3.99 2.22 -0.54
N ILE A 606 -2.74 1.82 -0.84
CA ILE A 606 -1.65 2.77 -1.12
C ILE A 606 -1.95 3.56 -2.39
N ILE A 607 -2.42 2.87 -3.44
CA ILE A 607 -2.82 3.52 -4.69
C ILE A 607 -3.98 4.50 -4.45
N ASP A 608 -5.01 4.10 -3.72
CA ASP A 608 -6.16 4.95 -3.37
C ASP A 608 -5.71 6.20 -2.60
N ASN A 609 -4.91 6.05 -1.54
CA ASN A 609 -4.38 7.18 -0.76
C ASN A 609 -3.52 8.13 -1.60
N LEU A 610 -2.62 7.60 -2.44
CA LEU A 610 -1.77 8.41 -3.31
C LEU A 610 -2.60 9.17 -4.35
N ILE A 611 -3.57 8.52 -5.00
CA ILE A 611 -4.46 9.17 -5.96
C ILE A 611 -5.26 10.27 -5.24
N PHE A 612 -5.91 9.95 -4.13
CA PHE A 612 -6.68 10.92 -3.35
C PHE A 612 -5.82 12.12 -2.97
N ARG A 613 -4.60 11.88 -2.46
CA ARG A 613 -3.68 12.95 -2.09
C ARG A 613 -3.30 13.82 -3.28
N VAL A 614 -3.03 13.23 -4.44
CA VAL A 614 -2.75 13.97 -5.68
C VAL A 614 -3.93 14.86 -6.07
N THR A 615 -5.18 14.41 -5.89
CA THR A 615 -6.37 15.23 -6.16
C THR A 615 -6.60 16.38 -5.18
N CYS A 616 -5.94 16.35 -4.02
CA CYS A 616 -6.01 17.42 -3.01
C CYS A 616 -4.91 18.49 -3.18
N LEU A 617 -3.99 18.33 -4.14
CA LEU A 617 -2.93 19.31 -4.38
C LEU A 617 -3.49 20.59 -5.03
N VAL A 618 -2.93 21.74 -4.66
CA VAL A 618 -3.33 23.06 -5.20
C VAL A 618 -3.10 23.11 -6.71
N LYS A 619 -1.95 22.60 -7.17
CA LYS A 619 -1.64 22.49 -8.60
C LYS A 619 -1.92 21.07 -9.06
N LYS A 620 -3.07 20.88 -9.70
CA LYS A 620 -3.48 19.57 -10.24
C LYS A 620 -2.78 19.31 -11.57
N SER A 621 -2.27 18.09 -11.75
CA SER A 621 -1.70 17.66 -13.02
C SER A 621 -2.80 17.50 -14.07
N LEU A 622 -2.49 17.85 -15.32
CA LEU A 622 -3.37 17.61 -16.47
C LEU A 622 -3.65 16.11 -16.69
N ASP A 623 -2.76 15.24 -16.22
CA ASP A 623 -2.94 13.79 -16.29
C ASP A 623 -4.18 13.31 -15.53
N LEU A 624 -4.64 14.04 -14.50
CA LEU A 624 -5.87 13.68 -13.78
C LEU A 624 -7.13 13.81 -14.64
N GLY A 625 -7.14 14.79 -15.55
CA GLY A 625 -8.26 15.05 -16.46
C GLY A 625 -8.27 14.18 -17.71
N LYS A 626 -7.32 13.23 -17.84
CA LYS A 626 -7.28 12.31 -18.96
C LYS A 626 -8.44 11.31 -18.91
N PRO A 627 -9.02 10.94 -20.07
CA PRO A 627 -10.13 9.99 -20.11
C PRO A 627 -9.78 8.63 -19.53
N GLU A 628 -8.55 8.17 -19.71
CA GLU A 628 -8.07 6.90 -19.17
C GLU A 628 -8.18 6.90 -17.65
N THR A 629 -7.68 7.96 -17.00
CA THR A 629 -7.74 8.13 -15.54
C THR A 629 -9.17 8.12 -15.01
N MET A 630 -10.07 8.91 -15.58
CA MET A 630 -11.48 8.96 -15.12
C MET A 630 -12.20 7.63 -15.36
N LYS A 631 -11.99 6.99 -16.52
CA LYS A 631 -12.61 5.69 -16.84
C LYS A 631 -12.11 4.59 -15.90
N THR A 632 -10.81 4.55 -15.59
CA THR A 632 -10.23 3.61 -14.63
C THR A 632 -10.77 3.83 -13.22
N LEU A 633 -10.92 5.09 -12.77
CA LEU A 633 -11.54 5.40 -11.49
C LEU A 633 -13.02 4.96 -11.43
N ILE A 634 -13.80 5.20 -12.49
CA ILE A 634 -15.20 4.75 -12.56
C ILE A 634 -15.30 3.21 -12.48
N LYS A 635 -14.41 2.50 -13.19
CA LYS A 635 -14.31 1.03 -13.08
C LYS A 635 -13.93 0.60 -11.67
N ALA A 636 -12.97 1.27 -11.03
CA ALA A 636 -12.54 0.99 -9.67
C ALA A 636 -13.66 1.23 -8.65
N ILE A 637 -14.44 2.31 -8.80
CA ILE A 637 -15.63 2.59 -7.99
C ILE A 637 -16.65 1.46 -8.14
N ASN A 638 -16.95 1.05 -9.37
CA ASN A 638 -17.87 -0.05 -9.64
C ASN A 638 -17.38 -1.39 -9.04
N MET A 639 -16.07 -1.64 -9.05
CA MET A 639 -15.51 -2.90 -8.55
C MET A 639 -15.29 -2.92 -7.03
N PHE A 640 -14.73 -1.86 -6.44
CA PHE A 640 -14.31 -1.84 -5.04
C PHE A 640 -15.33 -1.22 -4.08
N GLY A 641 -16.18 -0.31 -4.56
CA GLY A 641 -17.29 0.31 -3.82
C GLY A 641 -16.88 0.97 -2.50
N ILE A 642 -17.84 1.05 -1.56
CA ILE A 642 -17.81 1.71 -0.22
C ILE A 642 -16.53 1.49 0.61
N ASN A 643 -15.71 0.49 0.26
CA ASN A 643 -14.50 0.15 0.99
C ASN A 643 -13.30 1.08 0.72
N LEU A 644 -13.26 1.78 -0.43
CA LEU A 644 -12.16 2.65 -0.86
C LEU A 644 -12.71 3.98 -1.37
N ASP A 645 -11.95 5.07 -1.21
CA ASP A 645 -12.41 6.44 -1.50
C ASP A 645 -12.00 6.94 -2.89
N PHE A 646 -12.09 6.06 -3.89
CA PHE A 646 -11.99 6.46 -5.30
C PHE A 646 -13.10 7.44 -5.69
N ALA A 647 -14.24 7.41 -4.98
CA ALA A 647 -15.33 8.37 -5.16
C ALA A 647 -14.90 9.80 -4.79
N GLY A 648 -14.27 10.00 -3.62
CA GLY A 648 -13.72 11.30 -3.23
C GLY A 648 -12.67 11.80 -4.22
N SER A 649 -11.78 10.91 -4.68
CA SER A 649 -10.80 11.22 -5.73
C SER A 649 -11.47 11.70 -7.03
N LEU A 650 -12.49 10.99 -7.51
CA LEU A 650 -13.20 11.37 -8.73
C LEU A 650 -13.97 12.69 -8.55
N THR A 651 -14.64 12.90 -7.42
CA THR A 651 -15.32 14.18 -7.11
C THR A 651 -14.36 15.36 -7.17
N ASN A 652 -13.17 15.23 -6.59
CA ASN A 652 -12.14 16.28 -6.61
C ASN A 652 -11.61 16.59 -8.03
N ILE A 653 -11.65 15.61 -8.94
CA ILE A 653 -11.32 15.80 -10.36
C ILE A 653 -12.48 16.48 -11.08
N LEU A 654 -13.72 16.03 -10.88
CA LEU A 654 -14.90 16.56 -11.57
C LEU A 654 -15.23 18.02 -11.17
N LEU A 655 -14.85 18.45 -9.96
CA LEU A 655 -14.97 19.85 -9.51
C LEU A 655 -14.06 20.82 -10.26
N GLU A 656 -13.02 20.34 -10.92
CA GLU A 656 -12.07 21.18 -11.65
C GLU A 656 -12.60 21.57 -13.02
N SER A 657 -12.93 22.85 -13.18
CA SER A 657 -13.46 23.41 -14.42
C SER A 657 -12.55 23.16 -15.62
N GLN A 658 -11.23 23.13 -15.43
CA GLN A 658 -10.25 22.85 -16.50
C GLN A 658 -10.43 21.47 -17.15
N PHE A 659 -11.01 20.48 -16.46
CA PHE A 659 -11.25 19.13 -17.00
C PHE A 659 -12.64 18.97 -17.61
N PHE A 660 -13.54 19.94 -17.41
CA PHE A 660 -14.94 19.85 -17.82
C PHE A 660 -15.11 19.62 -19.33
N GLY A 661 -14.32 20.29 -20.17
CA GLY A 661 -14.37 20.08 -21.63
C GLY A 661 -14.01 18.64 -22.04
N GLN A 662 -13.07 17.99 -21.33
CA GLN A 662 -12.72 16.58 -21.57
C GLN A 662 -13.81 15.63 -21.07
N VAL A 663 -14.40 15.92 -19.90
CA VAL A 663 -15.55 15.18 -19.34
C VAL A 663 -16.69 15.09 -20.37
N ILE A 664 -17.02 16.22 -21.01
CA ILE A 664 -18.06 16.28 -22.05
C ILE A 664 -17.69 15.42 -23.26
N LYS A 665 -16.53 15.70 -23.88
CA LYS A 665 -16.09 15.03 -25.12
C LYS A 665 -16.00 13.51 -24.98
N GLN A 666 -15.66 13.03 -23.78
CA GLN A 666 -15.40 11.62 -23.50
C GLN A 666 -16.64 10.86 -22.99
N GLY A 667 -17.80 11.51 -22.88
CA GLY A 667 -19.04 10.85 -22.47
C GLY A 667 -19.07 10.42 -21.00
N ILE A 668 -18.27 11.05 -20.15
CA ILE A 668 -18.16 10.66 -18.73
C ILE A 668 -19.50 10.83 -18.01
N CYS A 669 -20.29 11.86 -18.35
CA CYS A 669 -21.63 12.09 -17.79
C CYS A 669 -22.54 10.85 -17.92
N HIS A 670 -22.56 10.20 -19.08
CA HIS A 670 -23.37 9.01 -19.30
C HIS A 670 -22.88 7.83 -18.44
N GLN A 671 -21.57 7.64 -18.32
CA GLN A 671 -21.00 6.58 -17.47
C GLN A 671 -21.36 6.79 -15.98
N LEU A 672 -21.34 8.05 -15.52
CA LEU A 672 -21.77 8.41 -14.17
C LEU A 672 -23.27 8.16 -13.97
N PHE A 673 -24.09 8.45 -14.97
CA PHE A 673 -25.52 8.10 -14.95
C PHE A 673 -25.74 6.58 -14.92
N GLN A 674 -24.94 5.75 -15.61
CA GLN A 674 -25.08 4.30 -15.48
C GLN A 674 -24.83 3.82 -14.04
N LEU A 675 -24.00 4.50 -13.25
CA LEU A 675 -23.83 4.20 -11.82
C LEU A 675 -25.12 4.44 -11.02
N THR A 676 -26.02 5.34 -11.45
CA THR A 676 -27.31 5.57 -10.78
C THR A 676 -28.27 4.41 -10.92
N LYS A 677 -28.12 3.60 -11.97
CA LYS A 677 -28.92 2.37 -12.19
C LYS A 677 -28.50 1.24 -11.24
N ILE A 678 -27.31 1.31 -10.65
CA ILE A 678 -26.80 0.33 -9.67
C ILE A 678 -27.21 0.77 -8.26
N LYS A 679 -28.09 0.01 -7.60
CA LYS A 679 -28.71 0.36 -6.31
C LYS A 679 -27.71 0.81 -5.23
N GLU A 680 -26.54 0.17 -5.14
CA GLU A 680 -25.52 0.49 -4.12
C GLU A 680 -24.77 1.79 -4.43
N MET A 681 -24.47 2.04 -5.70
CA MET A 681 -23.71 3.20 -6.16
C MET A 681 -24.62 4.38 -6.54
N ALA A 682 -25.94 4.23 -6.38
CA ALA A 682 -26.90 5.20 -6.88
C ALA A 682 -26.71 6.59 -6.26
N LYS A 683 -26.41 6.63 -4.95
CA LYS A 683 -26.11 7.87 -4.23
C LYS A 683 -24.88 8.57 -4.78
N ASP A 684 -23.80 7.82 -5.03
CA ASP A 684 -22.55 8.38 -5.55
C ASP A 684 -22.73 8.83 -7.01
N GLY A 685 -23.43 8.04 -7.83
CA GLY A 685 -23.80 8.40 -9.20
C GLY A 685 -24.53 9.73 -9.29
N PHE A 686 -25.58 9.92 -8.48
CA PHE A 686 -26.29 11.22 -8.42
C PHE A 686 -25.39 12.32 -7.84
N GLY A 687 -24.57 12.02 -6.82
CA GLY A 687 -23.59 12.98 -6.28
C GLY A 687 -22.57 13.47 -7.31
N PHE A 688 -22.10 12.61 -8.21
CA PHE A 688 -21.22 13.01 -9.30
C PHE A 688 -21.94 13.89 -10.34
N LEU A 689 -23.20 13.57 -10.67
CA LEU A 689 -24.01 14.42 -11.55
C LEU A 689 -24.30 15.79 -10.92
N ASP A 690 -24.53 15.86 -9.61
CA ASP A 690 -24.69 17.13 -8.86
C ASP A 690 -23.39 17.95 -8.85
N THR A 691 -22.25 17.26 -8.73
CA THR A 691 -20.92 17.89 -8.83
C THR A 691 -20.74 18.51 -10.22
N LEU A 692 -21.05 17.75 -11.28
CA LEU A 692 -20.98 18.26 -12.65
C LEU A 692 -22.03 19.33 -12.96
N THR A 693 -23.20 19.29 -12.32
CA THR A 693 -24.20 20.36 -12.39
C THR A 693 -23.59 21.67 -11.89
N SER A 694 -22.92 21.63 -10.74
CA SER A 694 -22.27 22.80 -10.13
C SER A 694 -21.21 23.42 -11.05
N VAL A 695 -20.46 22.59 -11.77
CA VAL A 695 -19.46 23.04 -12.76
C VAL A 695 -20.11 23.48 -14.07
N GLY A 696 -21.11 22.75 -14.57
CA GLY A 696 -21.81 23.06 -15.82
C GLY A 696 -22.62 24.36 -15.75
N GLU A 697 -23.16 24.68 -14.57
CA GLU A 697 -23.91 25.92 -14.32
C GLU A 697 -23.05 27.09 -13.84
N CYS A 698 -21.72 26.94 -13.75
CA CYS A 698 -20.83 28.08 -13.56
C CYS A 698 -20.62 28.84 -14.88
N ASN A 699 -20.11 30.08 -14.83
CA ASN A 699 -19.92 30.89 -16.04
C ASN A 699 -19.04 30.19 -17.09
N TYR A 700 -17.95 29.56 -16.65
CA TYR A 700 -17.08 28.79 -17.54
C TYR A 700 -17.80 27.58 -18.15
N GLY A 701 -18.53 26.80 -17.34
CA GLY A 701 -19.25 25.62 -17.80
C GLY A 701 -20.33 25.96 -18.83
N LYS A 702 -21.07 27.06 -18.60
CA LYS A 702 -22.08 27.57 -19.54
C LYS A 702 -21.45 27.95 -20.88
N GLU A 703 -20.36 28.71 -20.84
CA GLU A 703 -19.64 29.14 -22.04
C GLU A 703 -19.09 27.94 -22.80
N GLU A 704 -18.50 26.96 -22.11
CA GLU A 704 -17.94 25.77 -22.74
C GLU A 704 -19.02 24.88 -23.38
N LEU A 705 -20.16 24.67 -22.70
CA LEU A 705 -21.31 23.96 -23.29
C LEU A 705 -21.88 24.70 -24.50
N ALA A 706 -22.05 26.02 -24.40
CA ALA A 706 -22.53 26.86 -25.49
C ALA A 706 -21.57 26.84 -26.70
N ARG A 707 -20.27 26.82 -26.44
CA ARG A 707 -19.21 26.73 -27.45
C ARG A 707 -19.22 25.37 -28.15
N LEU A 708 -19.37 24.28 -27.40
CA LEU A 708 -19.40 22.91 -27.95
C LEU A 708 -20.69 22.64 -28.74
N LEU A 709 -21.85 23.15 -28.30
CA LEU A 709 -23.11 23.04 -29.05
C LEU A 709 -23.07 23.76 -30.42
N ARG A 710 -22.32 24.85 -30.51
CA ARG A 710 -22.12 25.62 -31.76
C ARG A 710 -20.88 25.21 -32.55
N CYS A 711 -20.17 24.18 -32.10
CA CYS A 711 -18.96 23.71 -32.77
C CYS A 711 -19.31 22.98 -34.08
N GLU A 712 -18.45 23.08 -35.09
CA GLU A 712 -18.59 22.35 -36.36
C GLU A 712 -18.37 20.83 -36.19
N ASP A 713 -17.69 20.41 -35.11
CA ASP A 713 -17.51 19.01 -34.78
C ASP A 713 -18.82 18.38 -34.27
N ILE A 714 -19.43 17.57 -35.13
CA ILE A 714 -20.69 16.85 -34.87
C ILE A 714 -20.58 16.00 -33.60
N VAL A 715 -19.44 15.36 -33.34
CA VAL A 715 -19.27 14.50 -32.16
C VAL A 715 -19.31 15.33 -30.87
N SER A 716 -18.55 16.43 -30.82
CA SER A 716 -18.57 17.37 -29.70
C SER A 716 -19.95 18.00 -29.48
N GLN A 717 -20.66 18.34 -30.56
CA GLN A 717 -22.02 18.88 -30.47
C GLN A 717 -23.00 17.86 -29.86
N LYS A 718 -22.99 16.61 -30.34
CA LYS A 718 -23.83 15.52 -29.80
C LYS A 718 -23.53 15.27 -28.31
N ARG A 719 -22.24 15.20 -27.94
CA ARG A 719 -21.79 15.03 -26.55
C ARG A 719 -22.24 16.17 -25.64
N ALA A 720 -22.20 17.41 -26.14
CA ALA A 720 -22.67 18.57 -25.39
C ALA A 720 -24.19 18.53 -25.19
N ALA A 721 -24.97 18.18 -26.22
CA ALA A 721 -26.43 18.06 -26.11
C ALA A 721 -26.86 16.99 -25.09
N ILE A 722 -26.21 15.82 -25.12
CA ILE A 722 -26.41 14.74 -24.14
C ILE A 722 -26.03 15.20 -22.73
N THR A 723 -24.91 15.90 -22.59
CA THR A 723 -24.46 16.41 -21.30
C THR A 723 -25.45 17.43 -20.71
N VAL A 724 -25.94 18.37 -21.52
CA VAL A 724 -26.95 19.37 -21.08
C VAL A 724 -28.15 18.69 -20.44
N ALA A 725 -28.68 17.65 -21.08
CA ALA A 725 -29.84 16.91 -20.58
C ALA A 725 -29.57 16.19 -19.25
N TYR A 726 -28.31 15.79 -18.97
CA TYR A 726 -27.97 15.16 -17.69
C TYR A 726 -27.72 16.14 -16.54
N ILE A 727 -27.09 17.29 -16.79
CA ILE A 727 -26.47 18.09 -15.71
C ILE A 727 -27.07 19.49 -15.53
N ILE A 728 -27.85 20.03 -16.46
CA ILE A 728 -28.42 21.37 -16.28
C ILE A 728 -29.76 21.24 -15.56
N LYS A 729 -29.86 21.80 -14.35
CA LYS A 729 -31.04 21.73 -13.49
C LYS A 729 -31.83 23.04 -13.45
N SER A 730 -31.18 24.17 -13.66
CA SER A 730 -31.81 25.47 -13.76
C SER A 730 -32.72 25.52 -14.99
N LYS A 731 -34.05 25.55 -14.78
CA LYS A 731 -35.04 25.54 -15.86
C LYS A 731 -34.87 26.68 -16.89
N PRO A 732 -34.57 27.94 -16.48
CA PRO A 732 -34.29 29.01 -17.44
C PRO A 732 -33.06 28.75 -18.31
N LEU A 733 -31.99 28.22 -17.71
CA LEU A 733 -30.75 27.91 -18.42
C LEU A 733 -30.90 26.69 -19.33
N LEU A 734 -31.63 25.68 -18.86
CA LEU A 734 -31.97 24.51 -19.65
C LEU A 734 -32.79 24.92 -20.88
N TYR A 735 -33.78 25.81 -20.73
CA TYR A 735 -34.52 26.36 -21.85
C TYR A 735 -33.60 27.02 -22.89
N GLN A 736 -32.64 27.85 -22.45
CA GLN A 736 -31.67 28.49 -23.35
C GLN A 736 -30.84 27.47 -24.14
N PHE A 737 -30.35 26.40 -23.49
CA PHE A 737 -29.58 25.38 -24.20
C PHE A 737 -30.42 24.50 -25.13
N LEU A 738 -31.61 24.09 -24.69
CA LEU A 738 -32.50 23.23 -25.47
C LEU A 738 -33.08 23.95 -26.69
N ASN A 739 -33.53 25.20 -26.52
CA ASN A 739 -34.15 26.00 -27.56
C ASN A 739 -33.11 26.80 -28.36
N ASP A 740 -32.41 27.74 -27.73
CA ASP A 740 -31.51 28.67 -28.43
C ASP A 740 -30.19 27.99 -28.85
N GLY A 741 -29.78 26.96 -28.09
CA GLY A 741 -28.64 26.10 -28.39
C GLY A 741 -28.97 24.89 -29.26
N ASN A 742 -30.24 24.71 -29.65
CA ASN A 742 -30.75 23.60 -30.46
C ASN A 742 -30.46 22.19 -29.91
N ALA A 743 -30.13 22.05 -28.62
CA ALA A 743 -29.74 20.77 -28.04
C ALA A 743 -30.86 19.72 -28.08
N LEU A 744 -32.13 20.14 -27.93
CA LEU A 744 -33.27 19.21 -27.97
C LEU A 744 -33.46 18.59 -29.36
N SER A 745 -33.37 19.39 -30.41
CA SER A 745 -33.44 18.87 -31.79
C SER A 745 -32.28 17.92 -32.07
N VAL A 746 -31.06 18.26 -31.63
CA VAL A 746 -29.89 17.37 -31.76
C VAL A 746 -30.15 16.03 -31.06
N LEU A 747 -30.68 16.03 -29.83
CA LEU A 747 -31.02 14.80 -29.12
C LEU A 747 -32.05 13.94 -29.87
N LEU A 748 -33.16 14.54 -30.31
CA LEU A 748 -34.20 13.81 -31.02
C LEU A 748 -33.70 13.25 -32.36
N ASN A 749 -32.89 14.02 -33.10
CA ASN A 749 -32.28 13.57 -34.35
C ASN A 749 -31.32 12.38 -34.14
N ILE A 750 -30.59 12.33 -33.01
CA ILE A 750 -29.76 11.17 -32.66
C ILE A 750 -30.65 9.94 -32.44
N ILE A 751 -31.75 10.09 -31.70
CA ILE A 751 -32.65 8.99 -31.34
C ILE A 751 -33.37 8.42 -32.59
N LEU A 752 -33.86 9.31 -33.45
CA LEU A 752 -34.63 8.98 -34.65
C LEU A 752 -33.77 8.61 -35.86
N SER A 753 -32.44 8.68 -35.75
CA SER A 753 -31.55 8.28 -36.84
C SER A 753 -31.77 6.81 -37.24
N ALA A 754 -32.00 6.59 -38.54
CA ALA A 754 -32.16 5.26 -39.14
C ALA A 754 -30.89 4.40 -39.03
N LYS A 755 -29.71 5.03 -38.93
CA LYS A 755 -28.46 4.34 -38.57
C LYS A 755 -28.35 4.34 -37.05
N GLN A 756 -28.19 3.15 -36.46
CA GLN A 756 -27.91 3.03 -35.03
C GLN A 756 -26.58 3.71 -34.72
N ASP A 757 -26.68 4.92 -34.19
CA ASP A 757 -25.53 5.75 -33.81
C ASP A 757 -25.01 5.31 -32.43
N GLU A 758 -23.71 5.44 -32.17
CA GLU A 758 -23.10 5.09 -30.89
C GLU A 758 -23.68 5.92 -29.73
N PHE A 759 -24.23 7.10 -30.05
CA PHE A 759 -24.86 8.01 -29.09
C PHE A 759 -26.34 7.73 -28.83
N THR A 760 -26.98 6.82 -29.57
CA THR A 760 -28.45 6.60 -29.51
C THR A 760 -28.90 6.23 -28.09
N ALA A 761 -28.22 5.28 -27.46
CA ALA A 761 -28.52 4.84 -26.10
C ALA A 761 -28.31 5.97 -25.08
N GLU A 762 -27.24 6.75 -25.24
CA GLU A 762 -26.94 7.87 -24.35
C GLU A 762 -27.96 9.00 -24.48
N ALA A 763 -28.40 9.32 -25.70
CA ALA A 763 -29.38 10.35 -25.97
C ALA A 763 -30.75 10.02 -25.34
N VAL A 764 -31.25 8.79 -25.53
CA VAL A 764 -32.51 8.34 -24.91
C VAL A 764 -32.44 8.35 -23.39
N ASP A 765 -31.35 7.84 -22.81
CA ASP A 765 -31.16 7.85 -21.36
C ASP A 765 -31.08 9.29 -20.82
N SER A 766 -30.43 10.20 -21.54
CA SER A 766 -30.32 11.62 -21.16
C SER A 766 -31.66 12.34 -21.21
N LEU A 767 -32.45 12.13 -22.27
CA LEU A 767 -33.80 12.68 -22.41
C LEU A 767 -34.72 12.18 -21.30
N THR A 768 -34.61 10.89 -20.97
CA THR A 768 -35.35 10.30 -19.85
C THR A 768 -34.94 10.92 -18.52
N CYS A 769 -33.62 11.02 -18.27
CA CYS A 769 -33.07 11.56 -17.04
C CYS A 769 -33.55 13.00 -16.82
N MET A 770 -33.43 13.84 -17.86
CA MET A 770 -33.90 15.22 -17.85
C MET A 770 -35.39 15.32 -17.55
N SER A 771 -36.21 14.54 -18.27
CA SER A 771 -37.67 14.59 -18.15
C SER A 771 -38.14 14.21 -16.74
N ARG A 772 -37.56 13.13 -16.19
CA ARG A 772 -37.93 12.61 -14.88
C ARG A 772 -37.36 13.43 -13.72
N PHE A 773 -36.05 13.68 -13.72
CA PHE A 773 -35.35 14.22 -12.55
C PHE A 773 -35.19 15.74 -12.56
N THR A 774 -35.23 16.39 -13.73
CA THR A 774 -35.11 17.85 -13.84
C THR A 774 -36.46 18.51 -14.06
N LEU A 775 -37.28 17.98 -14.98
CA LEU A 775 -38.56 18.57 -15.35
C LEU A 775 -39.73 18.09 -14.49
N GLY A 776 -39.56 16.99 -13.74
CA GLY A 776 -40.62 16.39 -12.92
C GLY A 776 -41.81 15.94 -13.76
N ILE A 777 -41.54 15.42 -14.96
CA ILE A 777 -42.56 14.77 -15.77
C ILE A 777 -42.72 13.37 -15.20
N ASP A 778 -43.90 13.09 -14.70
CA ASP A 778 -44.27 11.82 -14.12
C ASP A 778 -45.44 11.22 -14.88
N ILE A 779 -45.43 9.91 -15.01
CA ILE A 779 -46.59 9.14 -15.41
C ILE A 779 -47.43 9.00 -14.13
N PRO A 780 -48.71 9.43 -14.11
CA PRO A 780 -49.60 9.25 -12.97
C PRO A 780 -49.48 7.84 -12.40
N GLN A 781 -48.94 7.75 -11.20
CA GLN A 781 -48.78 6.49 -10.51
C GLN A 781 -50.18 5.99 -10.16
N THR A 782 -50.69 4.98 -10.87
CA THR A 782 -51.74 4.13 -10.33
C THR A 782 -51.23 3.61 -8.99
N ALA A 783 -51.92 3.96 -7.91
CA ALA A 783 -51.53 3.66 -6.54
C ALA A 783 -50.91 2.26 -6.44
N ALA A 784 -49.59 2.24 -6.20
CA ALA A 784 -48.73 1.12 -5.83
C ALA A 784 -49.23 -0.28 -6.20
N ASP A 785 -48.58 -0.95 -7.17
CA ASP A 785 -48.56 -2.42 -7.25
C ASP A 785 -49.90 -3.11 -6.92
N LYS A 786 -51.02 -2.71 -7.52
CA LYS A 786 -52.15 -3.62 -7.62
C LYS A 786 -51.63 -4.77 -8.47
N ARG A 787 -51.29 -5.88 -7.81
CA ARG A 787 -50.74 -7.06 -8.49
C ARG A 787 -51.72 -7.38 -9.61
N LEU A 788 -51.26 -7.48 -10.85
CA LEU A 788 -52.08 -7.98 -11.94
C LEU A 788 -52.70 -9.36 -11.58
N ASP A 789 -52.09 -10.08 -10.62
CA ASP A 789 -52.61 -11.28 -9.93
C ASP A 789 -54.00 -11.11 -9.25
N GLU A 790 -54.39 -9.87 -8.92
CA GLU A 790 -55.70 -9.51 -8.36
C GLU A 790 -56.81 -9.42 -9.40
N TYR A 791 -56.53 -9.75 -10.66
CA TYR A 791 -57.52 -9.79 -11.74
C TYR A 791 -57.56 -11.18 -12.39
N ASP A 792 -58.72 -11.57 -12.89
CA ASP A 792 -58.82 -12.76 -13.72
C ASP A 792 -58.38 -12.43 -15.16
N ILE A 793 -57.98 -13.43 -15.95
CA ILE A 793 -57.73 -13.22 -17.38
C ILE A 793 -59.06 -13.29 -18.12
N PHE A 794 -59.34 -12.30 -18.98
CA PHE A 794 -60.47 -12.35 -19.89
C PHE A 794 -60.19 -13.36 -21.00
N ILE A 795 -61.04 -14.39 -21.07
CA ILE A 795 -61.05 -15.35 -22.18
C ILE A 795 -62.23 -14.96 -23.06
N GLU A 796 -61.92 -14.55 -24.29
CA GLU A 796 -62.93 -14.27 -25.30
C GLU A 796 -63.69 -15.56 -25.60
N LYS A 797 -65.02 -15.50 -25.45
CA LYS A 797 -65.92 -16.58 -25.85
C LYS A 797 -66.32 -16.35 -27.31
N ASP A 798 -66.63 -17.42 -28.04
CA ASP A 798 -67.18 -17.31 -29.40
C ASP A 798 -68.42 -16.40 -29.40
N ALA A 799 -68.51 -15.49 -30.37
CA ALA A 799 -69.55 -14.46 -30.44
C ALA A 799 -71.00 -14.99 -30.39
N GLY A 800 -71.20 -16.27 -30.71
CA GLY A 800 -72.49 -16.97 -30.63
C GLY A 800 -72.87 -17.55 -29.26
N GLN A 801 -71.98 -17.51 -28.26
CA GLN A 801 -72.28 -17.99 -26.91
C GLN A 801 -72.79 -16.87 -26.00
N PRO A 802 -73.97 -17.00 -25.37
CA PRO A 802 -74.52 -15.95 -24.51
C PRO A 802 -73.67 -15.77 -23.25
N LEU A 803 -73.37 -14.51 -22.89
CA LEU A 803 -72.60 -14.17 -21.68
C LEU A 803 -73.35 -14.54 -20.38
N HIS A 804 -74.67 -14.65 -20.43
CA HIS A 804 -75.58 -15.01 -19.33
C HIS A 804 -76.89 -15.63 -19.85
N GLU A 805 -77.69 -16.24 -18.97
CA GLU A 805 -78.83 -17.10 -19.34
C GLU A 805 -80.04 -16.37 -19.99
N SER A 806 -80.22 -15.05 -19.80
CA SER A 806 -81.37 -14.29 -20.33
C SER A 806 -80.92 -13.12 -21.20
N CYS A 807 -80.95 -13.29 -22.53
CA CYS A 807 -80.62 -12.23 -23.49
C CYS A 807 -81.85 -11.86 -24.33
N ASP A 808 -82.29 -10.61 -24.25
CA ASP A 808 -83.44 -10.01 -24.95
C ASP A 808 -83.05 -8.85 -25.88
N MET A 809 -81.77 -8.48 -25.91
CA MET A 809 -81.17 -7.51 -26.83
C MET A 809 -80.07 -8.14 -27.67
N ARG A 810 -79.84 -7.62 -28.89
CA ARG A 810 -78.72 -8.02 -29.76
C ARG A 810 -77.90 -6.80 -30.19
N PHE A 811 -76.59 -6.88 -30.06
CA PHE A 811 -75.66 -5.94 -30.66
C PHE A 811 -75.21 -6.48 -32.01
N LEU A 812 -75.42 -5.71 -33.08
CA LEU A 812 -74.97 -6.04 -34.42
C LEU A 812 -73.68 -5.26 -34.69
N VAL A 813 -72.55 -5.98 -34.69
CA VAL A 813 -71.24 -5.40 -34.96
C VAL A 813 -70.95 -5.54 -36.45
N HIS A 814 -70.74 -4.41 -37.12
CA HIS A 814 -70.31 -4.33 -38.51
C HIS A 814 -68.78 -4.21 -38.57
N ASP A 815 -68.15 -4.74 -39.61
CA ASP A 815 -66.72 -4.54 -39.82
C ASP A 815 -66.44 -3.03 -40.03
N PRO A 816 -65.57 -2.41 -39.22
CA PRO A 816 -65.27 -0.99 -39.29
C PRO A 816 -64.61 -0.54 -40.62
N ASN A 817 -64.19 -1.47 -41.49
CA ASN A 817 -63.53 -1.16 -42.78
C ASN A 817 -64.46 -1.25 -44.02
N GLU A 818 -65.74 -1.61 -43.87
CA GLU A 818 -66.65 -1.75 -45.01
C GLU A 818 -67.49 -0.47 -45.25
N THR A 819 -67.42 0.06 -46.48
CA THR A 819 -68.30 1.14 -46.96
C THR A 819 -69.69 0.61 -47.36
N GLU A 820 -70.72 1.46 -47.24
CA GLU A 820 -72.17 1.14 -47.26
C GLU A 820 -72.75 0.35 -48.47
N ASP A 821 -71.94 -0.06 -49.45
CA ASP A 821 -72.40 -0.63 -50.74
C ASP A 821 -72.12 -2.14 -50.95
N SER A 822 -71.64 -2.90 -49.94
CA SER A 822 -71.50 -4.37 -50.04
C SER A 822 -72.71 -5.10 -49.43
N SER A 823 -73.52 -5.75 -50.29
CA SER A 823 -74.73 -6.48 -49.91
C SER A 823 -74.51 -7.83 -49.19
N GLU A 824 -73.29 -8.12 -48.74
CA GLU A 824 -72.94 -9.28 -47.92
C GLU A 824 -71.97 -8.84 -46.81
N SER A 825 -72.44 -7.99 -45.89
CA SER A 825 -71.70 -7.65 -44.68
C SER A 825 -71.74 -8.82 -43.69
N GLU A 826 -70.59 -9.37 -43.29
CA GLU A 826 -70.50 -10.35 -42.20
C GLU A 826 -70.80 -9.66 -40.86
N THR A 827 -72.10 -9.50 -40.55
CA THR A 827 -72.54 -8.92 -39.28
C THR A 827 -72.50 -9.95 -38.17
N VAL A 828 -71.76 -9.67 -37.11
CA VAL A 828 -71.68 -10.54 -35.94
C VAL A 828 -72.66 -10.06 -34.88
N ALA A 829 -73.63 -10.92 -34.52
CA ALA A 829 -74.65 -10.62 -33.52
C ALA A 829 -74.24 -11.12 -32.13
N VAL A 830 -74.15 -10.21 -31.15
CA VAL A 830 -73.83 -10.52 -29.74
C VAL A 830 -75.07 -10.26 -28.88
N ALA A 831 -75.60 -11.30 -28.23
CA ALA A 831 -76.83 -11.19 -27.43
C ALA A 831 -76.55 -10.79 -25.97
N PHE A 832 -77.38 -9.90 -25.40
CA PHE A 832 -77.23 -9.38 -24.03
C PHE A 832 -78.58 -9.02 -23.35
N ASN A 833 -78.58 -8.75 -22.04
CA ASN A 833 -79.79 -8.47 -21.25
C ASN A 833 -80.11 -6.96 -21.21
N LYS A 834 -81.34 -6.59 -21.60
CA LYS A 834 -81.87 -5.22 -21.60
C LYS A 834 -81.90 -4.61 -20.20
N ALA A 835 -82.43 -5.35 -19.23
CA ALA A 835 -82.58 -4.85 -17.86
C ALA A 835 -81.23 -4.52 -17.21
N LEU A 836 -80.20 -5.35 -17.49
CA LEU A 836 -78.84 -5.15 -17.01
C LEU A 836 -78.17 -3.92 -17.66
N LEU A 837 -78.39 -3.68 -18.96
CA LEU A 837 -77.91 -2.46 -19.62
C LEU A 837 -78.56 -1.22 -19.03
N CYS A 838 -79.89 -1.22 -18.88
CA CYS A 838 -80.65 -0.11 -18.32
C CYS A 838 -80.30 0.17 -16.85
N SER A 839 -79.96 -0.85 -16.06
CA SER A 839 -79.52 -0.65 -14.67
C SER A 839 -78.10 -0.10 -14.55
N THR A 840 -77.27 -0.27 -15.59
CA THR A 840 -75.86 0.11 -15.57
C THR A 840 -75.62 1.54 -16.10
N SER A 841 -76.45 1.99 -17.05
CA SER A 841 -76.32 3.31 -17.68
C SER A 841 -77.67 3.97 -17.89
N GLU A 842 -77.75 5.25 -17.54
CA GLU A 842 -78.92 6.10 -17.85
C GLU A 842 -79.11 6.27 -19.37
N VAL A 843 -78.02 6.23 -20.15
CA VAL A 843 -78.06 6.29 -21.61
C VAL A 843 -78.75 5.05 -22.19
N PHE A 844 -78.38 3.85 -21.71
CA PHE A 844 -79.09 2.63 -22.12
C PHE A 844 -80.55 2.63 -21.64
N ASN A 845 -80.82 3.09 -20.42
CA ASN A 845 -82.18 3.18 -19.90
C ASN A 845 -83.08 4.09 -20.75
N THR A 846 -82.59 5.27 -21.12
CA THR A 846 -83.31 6.22 -21.95
C THR A 846 -83.43 5.74 -23.39
N MET A 847 -82.38 5.18 -23.98
CA MET A 847 -82.37 4.63 -25.34
C MET A 847 -83.37 3.47 -25.50
N LEU A 848 -83.39 2.54 -24.55
CA LEU A 848 -84.10 1.26 -24.70
C LEU A 848 -85.54 1.27 -24.18
N ASN A 849 -85.90 2.24 -23.32
CA ASN A 849 -87.25 2.39 -22.78
C ASN A 849 -88.03 3.61 -23.34
N SER A 850 -87.44 4.34 -24.29
CA SER A 850 -88.13 5.40 -25.04
C SER A 850 -88.43 4.95 -26.49
N ASP A 851 -89.09 5.80 -27.28
CA ASP A 851 -89.51 5.51 -28.67
C ASP A 851 -88.36 5.48 -29.70
N PHE A 852 -87.14 5.10 -29.30
CA PHE A 852 -86.01 4.92 -30.21
C PHE A 852 -86.10 3.60 -30.97
N ARG A 853 -85.49 3.56 -32.15
CA ARG A 853 -85.52 2.41 -33.05
C ARG A 853 -84.92 1.16 -32.38
N GLU A 854 -83.85 1.35 -31.63
CA GLU A 854 -83.11 0.34 -30.89
C GLU A 854 -83.97 -0.33 -29.80
N GLY A 855 -84.85 0.44 -29.14
CA GLY A 855 -85.78 -0.08 -28.12
C GLY A 855 -86.93 -0.89 -28.70
N ASN A 856 -87.40 -0.53 -29.90
CA ASN A 856 -88.49 -1.21 -30.63
C ASN A 856 -88.02 -2.46 -31.37
N GLU A 857 -86.83 -2.42 -31.97
CA GLU A 857 -86.24 -3.53 -32.75
C GLU A 857 -85.45 -4.50 -31.85
N GLY A 858 -85.06 -4.08 -30.64
CA GLY A 858 -84.26 -4.89 -29.73
C GLY A 858 -82.82 -5.09 -30.22
N GLU A 859 -82.36 -4.21 -31.12
CA GLU A 859 -81.07 -4.33 -31.82
C GLU A 859 -80.29 -3.00 -31.77
N ILE A 860 -79.02 -3.07 -31.35
CA ILE A 860 -78.09 -1.92 -31.31
C ILE A 860 -77.02 -2.15 -32.37
N HIS A 861 -76.92 -1.25 -33.34
CA HIS A 861 -75.96 -1.36 -34.45
C HIS A 861 -74.67 -0.60 -34.11
N LEU A 862 -73.54 -1.31 -34.10
CA LEU A 862 -72.21 -0.77 -33.81
C LEU A 862 -71.33 -0.88 -35.06
N ARG A 863 -70.87 0.25 -35.58
CA ARG A 863 -70.05 0.32 -36.81
C ARG A 863 -68.58 0.64 -36.57
N THR A 864 -68.23 1.13 -35.38
CA THR A 864 -66.90 1.67 -35.07
C THR A 864 -66.11 0.79 -34.10
N TYR A 865 -66.67 -0.34 -33.67
CA TYR A 865 -66.13 -1.18 -32.60
C TYR A 865 -65.90 -2.61 -33.06
N THR A 866 -64.86 -3.25 -32.53
CA THR A 866 -64.65 -4.68 -32.74
C THR A 866 -65.55 -5.52 -31.85
N VAL A 867 -65.79 -6.76 -32.28
CA VAL A 867 -66.49 -7.77 -31.46
C VAL A 867 -65.75 -8.00 -30.13
N SER A 868 -64.41 -7.96 -30.14
CA SER A 868 -63.60 -8.18 -28.94
C SER A 868 -63.75 -7.07 -27.90
N GLY A 869 -63.71 -5.80 -28.33
CA GLY A 869 -63.93 -4.66 -27.44
C GLY A 869 -65.34 -4.64 -26.85
N LEU A 870 -66.35 -4.93 -27.67
CA LEU A 870 -67.73 -5.07 -27.19
C LEU A 870 -67.87 -6.20 -26.16
N LEU A 871 -67.34 -7.39 -26.46
CA LEU A 871 -67.41 -8.54 -25.56
C LEU A 871 -66.71 -8.25 -24.24
N TYR A 872 -65.58 -7.54 -24.26
CA TYR A 872 -64.89 -7.13 -23.04
C TYR A 872 -65.72 -6.11 -22.24
N PHE A 873 -66.23 -5.05 -22.87
CA PHE A 873 -67.11 -4.05 -22.24
C PHE A 873 -68.33 -4.71 -21.57
N LEU A 874 -69.05 -5.56 -22.29
CA LEU A 874 -70.20 -6.30 -21.76
C LEU A 874 -69.80 -7.27 -20.64
N ASN A 875 -68.62 -7.87 -20.70
CA ASN A 875 -68.12 -8.73 -19.63
C ASN A 875 -67.90 -7.95 -18.32
N LEU A 876 -67.39 -6.72 -18.39
CA LEU A 876 -67.21 -5.85 -17.23
C LEU A 876 -68.56 -5.54 -16.57
N ILE A 877 -69.61 -5.26 -17.36
CA ILE A 877 -70.97 -5.04 -16.86
C ILE A 877 -71.51 -6.27 -16.11
N VAL A 878 -71.33 -7.48 -16.68
CA VAL A 878 -71.78 -8.72 -16.04
C VAL A 878 -71.03 -8.98 -14.73
N ARG A 879 -69.72 -8.71 -14.69
CA ARG A 879 -68.93 -8.90 -13.48
C ARG A 879 -69.29 -7.90 -12.39
N GLN A 880 -69.50 -6.64 -12.75
CA GLN A 880 -69.93 -5.59 -11.80
C GLN A 880 -71.29 -5.92 -11.19
N SER A 881 -72.28 -6.32 -11.99
CA SER A 881 -73.63 -6.64 -11.47
C SER A 881 -73.66 -7.88 -10.57
N LYS A 882 -72.76 -8.84 -10.81
CA LYS A 882 -72.62 -10.04 -9.99
C LYS A 882 -71.62 -9.89 -8.84
N ASN A 883 -71.04 -8.70 -8.63
CA ASN A 883 -69.95 -8.44 -7.67
C ASN A 883 -68.79 -9.45 -7.80
N LEU A 884 -68.45 -9.82 -9.04
CA LEU A 884 -67.35 -10.73 -9.34
C LEU A 884 -66.03 -9.95 -9.43
N LYS A 885 -64.92 -10.66 -9.21
CA LYS A 885 -63.56 -10.15 -9.41
C LYS A 885 -63.41 -9.62 -10.84
N MET A 886 -62.82 -8.44 -11.02
CA MET A 886 -62.62 -7.85 -12.36
C MET A 886 -61.54 -8.62 -13.14
N ASN A 887 -61.54 -8.46 -14.46
CA ASN A 887 -60.62 -9.15 -15.34
C ASN A 887 -59.88 -8.24 -16.32
N ILE A 888 -58.76 -8.75 -16.82
CA ILE A 888 -57.82 -8.07 -17.69
C ILE A 888 -57.74 -8.85 -19.02
N PRO A 889 -57.82 -8.18 -20.18
CA PRO A 889 -57.59 -8.83 -21.47
C PRO A 889 -56.12 -9.23 -21.61
N PRO A 890 -55.83 -10.29 -22.36
CA PRO A 890 -54.45 -10.67 -22.65
C PRO A 890 -53.75 -9.57 -23.48
N ALA A 891 -52.42 -9.53 -23.42
CA ALA A 891 -51.62 -8.45 -23.99
C ALA A 891 -51.82 -8.23 -25.50
N ASP A 892 -52.16 -9.30 -26.24
CA ASP A 892 -52.47 -9.29 -27.67
C ASP A 892 -53.82 -8.62 -28.01
N LYS A 893 -54.67 -8.38 -27.00
CA LYS A 893 -55.99 -7.75 -27.13
C LYS A 893 -56.09 -6.42 -26.41
N TYR A 894 -54.98 -5.70 -26.29
CA TYR A 894 -54.94 -4.38 -25.65
C TYR A 894 -55.96 -3.40 -26.27
N TYR A 895 -56.22 -3.49 -27.57
CA TYR A 895 -57.20 -2.64 -28.27
C TYR A 895 -58.63 -2.76 -27.69
N ALA A 896 -59.00 -3.91 -27.13
CA ALA A 896 -60.29 -4.08 -26.45
C ALA A 896 -60.46 -3.17 -25.22
N LEU A 897 -59.36 -2.78 -24.56
CA LEU A 897 -59.38 -1.79 -23.47
C LEU A 897 -59.71 -0.40 -23.97
N LEU A 898 -59.14 0.01 -25.12
CA LEU A 898 -59.40 1.33 -25.71
C LEU A 898 -60.86 1.47 -26.11
N GLU A 899 -61.43 0.46 -26.76
CA GLU A 899 -62.84 0.44 -27.15
C GLU A 899 -63.77 0.38 -25.93
N ALA A 900 -63.46 -0.44 -24.93
CA ALA A 900 -64.26 -0.49 -23.69
C ALA A 900 -64.20 0.84 -22.92
N PHE A 901 -63.05 1.53 -22.93
CA PHE A 901 -62.91 2.87 -22.38
C PHE A 901 -63.81 3.86 -23.14
N GLU A 902 -63.81 3.83 -24.48
CA GLU A 902 -64.69 4.67 -25.29
C GLU A 902 -66.18 4.42 -25.01
N MET A 903 -66.59 3.16 -24.99
CA MET A 903 -67.97 2.76 -24.71
C MET A 903 -68.39 3.20 -23.30
N SER A 904 -67.52 3.06 -22.29
CA SER A 904 -67.82 3.53 -20.93
C SER A 904 -68.08 5.03 -20.87
N ARG A 905 -67.45 5.83 -21.74
CA ARG A 905 -67.66 7.27 -21.85
C ARG A 905 -68.94 7.61 -22.60
N ILE A 906 -69.15 7.00 -23.76
CA ILE A 906 -70.34 7.23 -24.59
C ILE A 906 -71.62 6.87 -23.82
N TYR A 907 -71.59 5.76 -23.09
CA TYR A 907 -72.70 5.31 -22.27
C TYR A 907 -72.66 5.88 -20.84
N ILE A 908 -71.76 6.81 -20.52
CA ILE A 908 -71.69 7.53 -19.23
C ILE A 908 -71.71 6.56 -18.04
N ILE A 909 -70.67 5.74 -17.93
CA ILE A 909 -70.43 4.79 -16.83
C ILE A 909 -69.11 5.19 -16.13
N PRO A 910 -69.11 6.20 -15.24
CA PRO A 910 -67.88 6.81 -14.72
C PRO A 910 -67.00 5.86 -13.91
N GLU A 911 -67.59 4.92 -13.18
CA GLU A 911 -66.87 3.92 -12.39
C GLU A 911 -66.07 2.98 -13.29
N MET A 912 -66.65 2.60 -14.43
CA MET A 912 -65.99 1.76 -15.44
C MET A 912 -64.95 2.55 -16.22
N GLU A 913 -65.24 3.80 -16.58
CA GLU A 913 -64.30 4.71 -17.24
C GLU A 913 -63.00 4.85 -16.43
N GLN A 914 -63.11 5.17 -15.14
CA GLN A 914 -61.96 5.29 -14.24
C GLN A 914 -61.21 3.97 -14.09
N PHE A 915 -61.93 2.84 -14.00
CA PHE A 915 -61.32 1.52 -13.89
C PHE A 915 -60.51 1.15 -15.14
N VAL A 916 -61.11 1.30 -16.33
CA VAL A 916 -60.45 0.96 -17.60
C VAL A 916 -59.29 1.92 -17.86
N LEU A 917 -59.42 3.21 -17.53
CA LEU A 917 -58.31 4.17 -17.60
C LEU A 917 -57.11 3.73 -16.75
N GLN A 918 -57.34 3.26 -15.51
CA GLN A 918 -56.27 2.72 -14.67
C GLN A 918 -55.63 1.46 -15.29
N LEU A 919 -56.44 0.59 -15.90
CA LEU A 919 -55.92 -0.60 -16.59
C LEU A 919 -55.08 -0.25 -17.82
N LEU A 920 -55.53 0.70 -18.63
CA LEU A 920 -54.81 1.21 -19.81
C LEU A 920 -53.41 1.71 -19.41
N ILE A 921 -53.33 2.50 -18.33
CA ILE A 921 -52.05 3.01 -17.80
C ILE A 921 -51.18 1.87 -17.27
N SER A 922 -51.76 0.93 -16.52
CA SER A 922 -51.01 -0.16 -15.87
C SER A 922 -50.41 -1.17 -16.84
N GLN A 923 -51.02 -1.35 -18.02
CA GLN A 923 -50.60 -2.31 -19.04
C GLN A 923 -49.84 -1.65 -20.20
N LEU A 924 -49.52 -0.35 -20.08
CA LEU A 924 -48.80 0.39 -21.10
C LEU A 924 -47.35 -0.13 -21.22
N ASP A 925 -46.97 -0.56 -22.41
CA ASP A 925 -45.65 -1.15 -22.73
C ASP A 925 -45.09 -0.61 -24.06
N GLU A 926 -43.95 -1.17 -24.50
CA GLU A 926 -43.29 -0.76 -25.75
C GLU A 926 -44.12 -1.06 -27.02
N SER A 927 -45.04 -2.03 -26.96
CA SER A 927 -45.77 -2.57 -28.10
C SER A 927 -47.11 -1.86 -28.34
N ASN A 928 -47.74 -1.36 -27.27
CA ASN A 928 -49.08 -0.78 -27.33
C ASN A 928 -49.13 0.75 -27.21
N CYS A 929 -48.06 1.41 -26.76
CA CYS A 929 -48.04 2.86 -26.53
C CYS A 929 -48.31 3.69 -27.81
N LEU A 930 -47.80 3.24 -28.97
CA LEU A 930 -48.11 3.88 -30.25
C LEU A 930 -49.61 3.83 -30.56
N SER A 931 -50.24 2.67 -30.39
CA SER A 931 -51.68 2.49 -30.63
C SER A 931 -52.52 3.38 -29.71
N VAL A 932 -52.13 3.55 -28.45
CA VAL A 932 -52.79 4.47 -27.50
C VAL A 932 -52.66 5.91 -27.98
N LEU A 933 -51.48 6.33 -28.44
CA LEU A 933 -51.25 7.66 -28.97
C LEU A 933 -52.15 7.93 -30.18
N GLU A 934 -52.10 7.07 -31.20
CA GLU A 934 -52.90 7.23 -32.43
C GLU A 934 -54.40 7.23 -32.14
N TRP A 935 -54.86 6.35 -31.26
CA TRP A 935 -56.27 6.30 -30.84
C TRP A 935 -56.68 7.55 -30.07
N SER A 936 -55.83 8.03 -29.14
CA SER A 936 -56.11 9.25 -28.37
C SER A 936 -56.20 10.48 -29.27
N MET A 937 -55.35 10.57 -30.30
CA MET A 937 -55.35 11.66 -31.27
C MET A 937 -56.58 11.61 -32.16
N LYS A 938 -56.92 10.43 -32.71
CA LYS A 938 -58.11 10.22 -33.54
C LYS A 938 -59.41 10.62 -32.83
N ASN A 939 -59.49 10.37 -31.52
CA ASN A 939 -60.67 10.62 -30.70
C ASN A 939 -60.57 11.88 -29.82
N TYR A 940 -59.59 12.76 -30.05
CA TYR A 940 -59.39 14.03 -29.34
C TYR A 940 -59.30 13.89 -27.80
N HIS A 941 -58.66 12.83 -27.30
CA HIS A 941 -58.54 12.54 -25.87
C HIS A 941 -57.26 13.11 -25.25
N VAL A 942 -57.31 14.40 -24.88
CA VAL A 942 -56.15 15.16 -24.38
C VAL A 942 -55.40 14.47 -23.23
N GLU A 943 -56.10 13.95 -22.21
CA GLU A 943 -55.45 13.34 -21.04
C GLU A 943 -54.66 12.06 -21.38
N LEU A 944 -55.15 11.26 -22.34
CA LEU A 944 -54.48 10.05 -22.80
C LEU A 944 -53.33 10.39 -23.74
N THR A 945 -53.47 11.45 -24.54
CA THR A 945 -52.37 11.96 -25.35
C THR A 945 -51.24 12.48 -24.47
N GLU A 946 -51.53 13.29 -23.44
CA GLU A 946 -50.53 13.74 -22.46
C GLU A 946 -49.88 12.55 -21.73
N MET A 947 -50.67 11.55 -21.33
CA MET A 947 -50.18 10.32 -20.72
C MET A 947 -49.19 9.59 -21.63
N SER A 948 -49.55 9.37 -22.89
CA SER A 948 -48.68 8.71 -23.87
C SER A 948 -47.37 9.48 -24.04
N ILE A 949 -47.43 10.80 -24.23
CA ILE A 949 -46.23 11.66 -24.34
C ILE A 949 -45.35 11.58 -23.08
N ASN A 950 -45.95 11.60 -21.88
CA ASN A 950 -45.22 11.43 -20.63
C ASN A 950 -44.58 10.03 -20.52
N TYR A 951 -45.22 9.01 -21.08
CA TYR A 951 -44.68 7.64 -21.15
C TYR A 951 -43.46 7.55 -22.06
N TYR A 952 -43.49 8.17 -23.25
CA TYR A 952 -42.31 8.30 -24.12
C TYR A 952 -41.13 8.92 -23.37
N LEU A 953 -41.38 10.00 -22.62
CA LEU A 953 -40.33 10.75 -21.94
C LEU A 953 -39.80 10.08 -20.67
N CYS A 954 -40.64 9.38 -19.89
CA CYS A 954 -40.32 9.10 -18.47
C CYS A 954 -40.48 7.64 -18.05
N SER A 955 -40.89 6.75 -18.96
CA SER A 955 -41.13 5.34 -18.64
C SER A 955 -39.90 4.64 -18.04
N SER A 956 -40.10 3.57 -17.29
CA SER A 956 -39.01 2.76 -16.70
C SER A 956 -38.52 1.65 -17.63
N LEU A 957 -38.83 1.74 -18.93
CA LEU A 957 -38.39 0.80 -19.95
C LEU A 957 -36.86 0.75 -20.07
N THR A 958 -36.35 -0.37 -20.57
CA THR A 958 -34.92 -0.51 -20.91
C THR A 958 -34.55 0.48 -22.02
N THR A 959 -33.26 0.82 -22.11
CA THR A 959 -32.78 1.77 -23.12
C THR A 959 -33.10 1.28 -24.55
N GLU A 960 -32.96 -0.01 -24.82
CA GLU A 960 -33.31 -0.62 -26.13
C GLU A 960 -34.81 -0.53 -26.44
N ALA A 961 -35.67 -0.87 -25.47
CA ALA A 961 -37.12 -0.77 -25.61
C ALA A 961 -37.57 0.66 -25.92
N LYS A 962 -36.95 1.66 -25.27
CA LYS A 962 -37.24 3.07 -25.55
C LYS A 962 -36.78 3.52 -26.92
N VAL A 963 -35.60 3.08 -27.38
CA VAL A 963 -35.15 3.39 -28.75
C VAL A 963 -36.17 2.87 -29.76
N ASN A 964 -36.64 1.64 -29.57
CA ASN A 964 -37.69 1.07 -30.42
C ASN A 964 -38.99 1.89 -30.34
N LEU A 965 -39.42 2.25 -29.13
CA LEU A 965 -40.61 3.06 -28.88
C LEU A 965 -40.57 4.39 -29.65
N PHE A 966 -39.47 5.15 -29.58
CA PHE A 966 -39.34 6.41 -30.32
C PHE A 966 -39.32 6.20 -31.84
N ARG A 967 -38.69 5.12 -32.32
CA ARG A 967 -38.61 4.81 -33.76
C ARG A 967 -39.94 4.34 -34.32
N THR A 968 -40.76 3.60 -33.58
CA THR A 968 -42.09 3.19 -34.04
C THR A 968 -43.01 4.39 -34.19
N ALA A 969 -42.89 5.42 -33.33
CA ALA A 969 -43.62 6.67 -33.46
C ALA A 969 -43.30 7.47 -34.73
N ASP A 970 -42.06 7.38 -35.23
CA ASP A 970 -41.63 8.06 -36.47
C ASP A 970 -42.37 7.55 -37.71
N TYR A 971 -42.83 6.30 -37.69
CA TYR A 971 -43.63 5.68 -38.77
C TYR A 971 -45.14 5.91 -38.62
N SER A 972 -45.59 6.61 -37.57
CA SER A 972 -47.00 6.90 -37.35
C SER A 972 -47.57 7.86 -38.38
N THR A 973 -48.87 7.77 -38.62
CA THR A 973 -49.62 8.79 -39.38
C THR A 973 -49.62 10.16 -38.70
N TYR A 974 -49.41 10.22 -37.37
CA TYR A 974 -49.34 11.44 -36.56
C TYR A 974 -47.90 11.79 -36.14
N SER A 975 -46.88 11.38 -36.90
CA SER A 975 -45.47 11.55 -36.50
C SER A 975 -45.06 13.01 -36.33
N ALA A 976 -45.55 13.92 -37.19
CA ALA A 976 -45.25 15.34 -37.10
C ALA A 976 -45.86 15.99 -35.84
N GLU A 977 -47.11 15.65 -35.54
CA GLU A 977 -47.81 16.10 -34.33
C GLU A 977 -47.14 15.55 -33.07
N TRP A 978 -46.82 14.24 -33.04
CA TRP A 978 -46.10 13.61 -31.94
C TRP A 978 -44.76 14.31 -31.66
N PHE A 979 -43.97 14.56 -32.71
CA PHE A 979 -42.68 15.22 -32.58
C PHE A 979 -42.81 16.62 -31.97
N GLN A 980 -43.79 17.39 -32.44
CA GLN A 980 -44.10 18.71 -31.89
C GLN A 980 -44.56 18.63 -30.43
N MET A 981 -45.41 17.67 -30.08
CA MET A 981 -45.88 17.47 -28.70
C MET A 981 -44.76 17.09 -27.73
N ILE A 982 -43.79 16.28 -28.16
CA ILE A 982 -42.59 15.97 -27.37
C ILE A 982 -41.79 17.25 -27.08
N ILE A 983 -41.56 18.08 -28.10
CA ILE A 983 -40.84 19.35 -27.96
C ILE A 983 -41.60 20.29 -27.02
N GLU A 984 -42.91 20.44 -27.21
CA GLU A 984 -43.75 21.30 -26.40
C GLU A 984 -43.82 20.83 -24.94
N ALA A 985 -43.96 19.53 -24.70
CA ALA A 985 -43.97 18.97 -23.34
C ALA A 985 -42.67 19.30 -22.59
N VAL A 986 -41.52 19.18 -23.25
CA VAL A 986 -40.22 19.51 -22.66
C VAL A 986 -40.06 21.02 -22.44
N LEU A 987 -40.30 21.84 -23.46
CA LEU A 987 -40.07 23.28 -23.40
C LEU A 987 -41.09 24.01 -22.50
N ALA A 988 -42.36 23.56 -22.47
CA ALA A 988 -43.38 24.13 -21.58
C ALA A 988 -43.01 23.90 -20.10
N ARG A 989 -42.50 22.72 -19.74
CA ARG A 989 -42.05 22.44 -18.37
C ARG A 989 -40.79 23.20 -17.97
N CYS A 990 -39.95 23.57 -18.94
CA CYS A 990 -38.88 24.53 -18.71
C CYS A 990 -39.43 25.95 -18.48
N ARG A 991 -40.45 26.36 -19.24
CA ARG A 991 -41.05 27.71 -19.14
C ARG A 991 -41.86 27.94 -17.86
N ASN A 992 -42.53 26.92 -17.35
CA ASN A 992 -43.30 27.00 -16.10
C ASN A 992 -42.42 27.21 -14.84
N GLY A 993 -41.09 27.31 -15.01
CA GLY A 993 -40.14 27.71 -13.98
C GLY A 993 -39.71 29.18 -14.01
N PHE A 994 -40.25 29.99 -14.92
CA PHE A 994 -40.03 31.45 -14.97
C PHE A 994 -40.97 32.20 -14.03
#